data_AF-A0A4S9CBH2-F1
#
_entry.id   AF-A0A4S9CBH2-F1
#
_cell.length_a   1.000
_cell.length_b   1.000
_cell.length_c   1.000
_cell.angle_alpha   90.00
_cell.angle_beta   90.00
_cell.angle_gamma   90.00
#
_symmetry.space_group_name_H-M   'P 1'
#
loop_
_entity.id
_entity.type
_entity.pdbx_description
1 polymer ?
#
loop_
_entity_poly.entity_id
_entity_poly.type
_entity_poly.pdbx_seq_one_letter_code
_entity_poly.pdbx_strand_id
1 'polypeptide(L)'
;MPGRIVMESDAAPKTNGLNTLPTTAAMTSTAPTKPIDTSNGYTNGATKEEEKASPPELEHWSHTYSSFGTLLDRMAQQCYFELSEVIEQMADLSIASPQTNGASSSAPDVSKASVDKKLRLMNFANTQQARFIKALVLSDWARNMGDMDKLIELRMYLTQQDEASSLVSDAIMQMKHNMIGAKMPNPNIQGALELLSTSKAPWLPDLGYLPPKPLSAQKLLKTLRDMNFVLSVRLNLHEQLPSHFCNYSIANGRATFVVPNEFELDLAVTDEDTTSPFYFIDIRFLFSDAPPLPDGFARVNLEGKLEGLSAAYDFLHGFVLTHKITLLRRQAFELSRTRWTECLHIEPIHRSLIVQYWTGQPGGKSWIEIGIVKGKKAENSDQPHTPARLNIRWFRSGKEVFDTRFDIDPANPSMEHILGKVTAAHMNVRLATARDQLLAISPPKSALDMNLNSSPTDPNACSLSMKLGQHGLQTTLRIIPVNGNISISPVSAASIDVERRLNTDPTIDAAQIVSYLNCKLVQDHITRQAVQAGWLLMPTDKQPDVQKVFSEQVIRRSTFTRHGWGQDWAIALTISLSGVKWWIVKLLSTPTSRVISTAETLALPPSTKAFDRNTLVLIESRAVAQVSLSNISLQLRNSKISHEIRHVAPSSTASNTSPLSTSKTTAVVGIKFEDVMQPSTTIERKAWKPWCHSTMVLTHHGIDETERDAVKVVHILKTTLSPSTAEVLAPLIGKGNASSDIVFGPNGVLALQLRTHFGVALVDQVVQKLARVQRLANCLSAIKSRNFTVGKVAIGGLVFAYQVEPKLSAAVLFAEAAGSPLQLRFTNDTAATNPHRRILPLLQNLLTTGATASPMEEARKFENLLDLMTATLPVLTAISSIEAADPSGKSCKIGIRSLVHFRVSYLAPLAVMTLEIELKRVKGTDVWTITLLKEGVDKEDVEKSLDLLEKAWKGKGLEEKGVKGFRSGVVAEVQGVQQVLVNMDQVVRGGGAEQGDEGREIILLD
;
A
#
# COMPACT_ATOMS: atom_id res chain seq x y z
N MET A 1 -32.28 -72.74 23.11
CA MET A 1 -33.47 -72.99 23.94
C MET A 1 -33.87 -71.65 24.57
N PRO A 2 -35.16 -71.27 24.59
CA PRO A 2 -35.76 -70.53 23.48
C PRO A 2 -36.63 -69.32 23.88
N GLY A 3 -37.04 -68.54 22.87
CA GLY A 3 -38.39 -67.96 22.78
C GLY A 3 -38.49 -66.43 22.86
N ARG A 4 -38.84 -65.77 21.75
CA ARG A 4 -40.23 -65.40 21.43
C ARG A 4 -40.26 -64.53 20.15
N ILE A 5 -40.63 -65.17 19.05
CA ILE A 5 -41.09 -64.52 17.81
C ILE A 5 -42.56 -64.19 18.04
N VAL A 6 -42.93 -62.92 17.88
CA VAL A 6 -44.34 -62.51 17.79
C VAL A 6 -44.69 -62.50 16.31
N MET A 7 -45.51 -63.47 15.93
CA MET A 7 -46.26 -63.51 14.67
C MET A 7 -47.53 -62.68 14.88
N GLU A 8 -47.69 -61.60 14.11
CA GLU A 8 -49.01 -61.00 13.90
C GLU A 8 -49.60 -61.59 12.61
N SER A 9 -50.73 -62.25 12.80
CA SER A 9 -51.65 -62.77 11.80
C SER A 9 -52.56 -61.65 11.31
N ASP A 10 -52.66 -61.48 9.98
CA ASP A 10 -53.93 -61.44 9.24
C ASP A 10 -53.68 -61.00 7.79
N ALA A 11 -53.67 -61.97 6.87
CA ALA A 11 -53.73 -61.72 5.43
C ALA A 11 -55.06 -62.28 4.90
N ALA A 12 -56.07 -61.41 4.87
CA ALA A 12 -57.27 -61.56 4.07
C ALA A 12 -56.98 -61.12 2.60
N PRO A 13 -57.68 -61.69 1.61
CA PRO A 13 -57.38 -61.52 0.19
C PRO A 13 -57.73 -60.10 -0.30
N LYS A 14 -56.74 -59.39 -0.88
CA LYS A 14 -56.97 -58.09 -1.53
C LYS A 14 -57.52 -58.30 -2.93
N THR A 15 -58.77 -57.93 -3.10
CA THR A 15 -59.47 -57.71 -4.36
C THR A 15 -58.82 -56.56 -5.15
N ASN A 16 -58.56 -56.78 -6.45
CA ASN A 16 -58.14 -55.76 -7.39
C ASN A 16 -59.22 -54.68 -7.55
N GLY A 17 -59.08 -53.59 -6.80
CA GLY A 17 -59.78 -52.33 -7.02
C GLY A 17 -58.93 -51.42 -7.90
N LEU A 18 -59.48 -51.08 -9.07
CA LEU A 18 -59.00 -50.01 -9.94
C LEU A 18 -59.04 -48.68 -9.16
N ASN A 19 -57.89 -48.03 -8.98
CA ASN A 19 -57.80 -46.63 -8.56
C ASN A 19 -56.84 -45.91 -9.53
N THR A 20 -57.41 -45.11 -10.44
CA THR A 20 -57.42 -43.63 -10.41
C THR A 20 -56.06 -43.00 -10.67
N LEU A 21 -55.88 -42.51 -11.91
CA LEU A 21 -54.92 -41.47 -12.28
C LEU A 21 -55.42 -40.08 -11.82
N PRO A 22 -54.52 -39.14 -11.50
CA PRO A 22 -54.85 -37.87 -10.84
C PRO A 22 -55.28 -36.78 -11.81
N THR A 23 -56.13 -35.90 -11.29
CA THR A 23 -56.68 -34.68 -11.88
C THR A 23 -55.77 -33.48 -11.65
N THR A 24 -55.58 -32.63 -12.68
CA THR A 24 -55.68 -31.15 -12.69
C THR A 24 -55.11 -30.66 -14.04
N ALA A 25 -55.75 -29.79 -14.81
CA ALA A 25 -56.22 -28.47 -14.43
C ALA A 25 -57.45 -28.01 -15.25
N ALA A 26 -58.20 -27.11 -14.63
CA ALA A 26 -59.41 -26.46 -15.12
C ALA A 26 -59.17 -25.43 -16.23
N MET A 27 -60.12 -25.30 -17.16
CA MET A 27 -60.61 -24.02 -17.69
C MET A 27 -62.07 -24.14 -18.16
N THR A 28 -62.96 -23.51 -17.37
CA THR A 28 -64.19 -22.78 -17.75
C THR A 28 -65.07 -23.28 -18.91
N SER A 29 -66.22 -23.86 -18.56
CA SER A 29 -67.43 -23.90 -19.39
C SER A 29 -68.33 -22.71 -19.09
N THR A 30 -68.81 -22.01 -20.12
CA THR A 30 -70.07 -21.25 -20.07
C THR A 30 -70.82 -21.44 -21.38
N ALA A 31 -71.82 -22.32 -21.40
CA ALA A 31 -73.12 -22.12 -22.06
C ALA A 31 -74.05 -23.34 -21.78
N PRO A 32 -75.36 -23.15 -21.57
CA PRO A 32 -76.25 -24.18 -21.05
C PRO A 32 -76.98 -24.94 -22.18
N THR A 33 -77.05 -26.27 -22.09
CA THR A 33 -77.96 -27.10 -22.91
C THR A 33 -79.13 -27.60 -22.06
N LYS A 34 -80.34 -27.29 -22.54
CA LYS A 34 -81.64 -27.73 -21.99
C LYS A 34 -81.84 -29.24 -22.18
N PRO A 35 -82.62 -29.91 -21.31
CA PRO A 35 -82.96 -31.31 -21.46
C PRO A 35 -84.05 -31.48 -22.53
N ILE A 36 -83.95 -32.52 -23.35
CA ILE A 36 -85.04 -32.99 -24.20
C ILE A 36 -85.50 -34.35 -23.67
N ASP A 37 -86.77 -34.38 -23.27
CA ASP A 37 -87.54 -35.55 -22.87
C ASP A 37 -87.68 -36.54 -24.03
N THR A 38 -87.49 -37.84 -23.75
CA THR A 38 -87.91 -38.92 -24.63
C THR A 38 -89.10 -39.65 -24.01
N SER A 39 -90.31 -39.26 -24.46
CA SER A 39 -91.52 -40.05 -24.27
C SER A 39 -91.82 -40.79 -25.58
N ASN A 40 -91.74 -42.12 -25.55
CA ASN A 40 -92.14 -42.97 -26.67
C ASN A 40 -93.60 -43.38 -26.49
N GLY A 41 -94.44 -42.97 -27.45
CA GLY A 41 -95.85 -43.33 -27.52
C GLY A 41 -96.42 -43.30 -28.95
N TYR A 42 -96.36 -44.46 -29.60
CA TYR A 42 -97.37 -45.08 -30.48
C TYR A 42 -97.80 -44.51 -31.86
N THR A 43 -97.89 -45.49 -32.77
CA THR A 43 -98.92 -45.75 -33.82
C THR A 43 -98.88 -45.07 -35.19
N ASN A 44 -98.98 -45.98 -36.18
CA ASN A 44 -99.37 -45.89 -37.59
C ASN A 44 -100.08 -44.61 -38.07
N GLY A 45 -99.66 -44.20 -39.27
CA GLY A 45 -100.57 -43.79 -40.33
C GLY A 45 -101.11 -42.36 -40.22
N ALA A 46 -100.28 -41.37 -40.54
CA ALA A 46 -100.74 -40.10 -41.07
C ALA A 46 -99.66 -39.50 -41.97
N THR A 47 -99.93 -39.43 -43.28
CA THR A 47 -99.23 -38.55 -44.22
C THR A 47 -99.24 -37.13 -43.67
N LYS A 48 -98.06 -36.63 -43.27
CA LYS A 48 -97.82 -35.19 -43.07
C LYS A 48 -96.99 -34.68 -44.25
N GLU A 49 -97.48 -33.57 -44.77
CA GLU A 49 -96.96 -32.82 -45.92
C GLU A 49 -95.45 -32.55 -45.79
N GLU A 50 -94.73 -32.68 -46.92
CA GLU A 50 -93.32 -32.31 -47.03
C GLU A 50 -93.17 -30.79 -46.78
N GLU A 51 -92.86 -30.42 -45.54
CA GLU A 51 -92.19 -29.15 -45.27
C GLU A 51 -90.88 -29.14 -46.08
N LYS A 52 -90.71 -28.14 -46.95
CA LYS A 52 -89.43 -27.84 -47.59
C LYS A 52 -88.39 -27.56 -46.49
N ALA A 53 -87.74 -28.61 -46.01
CA ALA A 53 -86.65 -28.50 -45.08
C ALA A 53 -85.54 -27.69 -45.74
N SER A 54 -85.11 -26.61 -45.08
CA SER A 54 -83.85 -25.96 -45.40
C SER A 54 -82.73 -27.00 -45.37
N PRO A 55 -81.70 -26.88 -46.24
CA PRO A 55 -80.56 -27.79 -46.17
C PRO A 55 -80.01 -27.82 -44.74
N PRO A 56 -79.57 -28.99 -44.25
CA PRO A 56 -79.05 -29.13 -42.89
C PRO A 56 -77.88 -28.18 -42.68
N GLU A 57 -77.82 -27.52 -41.53
CA GLU A 57 -76.71 -26.65 -41.18
C GLU A 57 -75.43 -27.50 -41.07
N LEU A 58 -74.44 -27.19 -41.93
CA LEU A 58 -73.14 -27.84 -41.91
C LEU A 58 -72.25 -27.18 -40.85
N GLU A 59 -71.43 -27.99 -40.18
CA GLU A 59 -70.43 -27.50 -39.24
C GLU A 59 -69.33 -26.73 -39.99
N HIS A 60 -68.97 -25.54 -39.50
CA HIS A 60 -67.97 -24.68 -40.14
C HIS A 60 -66.56 -25.01 -39.65
N TRP A 61 -65.69 -25.50 -40.55
CA TRP A 61 -64.34 -25.98 -40.23
C TRP A 61 -63.29 -24.87 -40.25
N SER A 62 -63.52 -23.79 -39.50
CA SER A 62 -62.69 -22.58 -39.59
C SER A 62 -61.26 -22.69 -39.06
N HIS A 63 -61.01 -23.66 -38.19
CA HIS A 63 -59.70 -23.87 -37.56
C HIS A 63 -58.67 -24.52 -38.49
N THR A 64 -59.10 -25.04 -39.64
CA THR A 64 -58.24 -25.78 -40.57
C THR A 64 -57.48 -24.88 -41.56
N TYR A 65 -57.75 -23.57 -41.58
CA TYR A 65 -57.12 -22.62 -42.51
C TYR A 65 -56.53 -21.39 -41.80
N SER A 66 -55.55 -20.76 -42.46
CA SER A 66 -54.85 -19.55 -41.99
C SER A 66 -55.19 -18.33 -42.85
N SER A 67 -55.30 -17.15 -42.23
CA SER A 67 -55.66 -15.91 -42.93
C SER A 67 -54.56 -15.44 -43.90
N PHE A 68 -54.91 -15.23 -45.17
CA PHE A 68 -54.00 -14.74 -46.20
C PHE A 68 -53.41 -13.35 -45.87
N GLY A 69 -54.20 -12.47 -45.23
CA GLY A 69 -53.72 -11.16 -44.79
C GLY A 69 -52.60 -11.25 -43.75
N THR A 70 -52.73 -12.19 -42.79
CA THR A 70 -51.67 -12.42 -41.80
C THR A 70 -50.39 -13.01 -42.41
N LEU A 71 -50.54 -13.80 -43.48
CA LEU A 71 -49.41 -14.34 -44.23
C LEU A 71 -48.66 -13.22 -44.97
N LEU A 72 -49.38 -12.32 -45.65
CA LEU A 72 -48.78 -11.18 -46.33
C LEU A 72 -48.06 -10.22 -45.38
N ASP A 73 -48.65 -9.92 -44.22
CA ASP A 73 -48.03 -9.05 -43.21
C ASP A 73 -46.72 -9.64 -42.70
N ARG A 74 -46.70 -10.94 -42.36
CA ARG A 74 -45.47 -11.64 -41.96
C ARG A 74 -44.43 -11.68 -43.08
N MET A 75 -44.85 -11.89 -44.33
CA MET A 75 -43.93 -11.87 -45.47
C MET A 75 -43.31 -10.48 -45.68
N ALA A 76 -44.09 -9.41 -45.51
CA ALA A 76 -43.58 -8.04 -45.61
C ALA A 76 -42.59 -7.76 -44.48
N GLN A 77 -42.93 -8.10 -43.24
CA GLN A 77 -42.03 -7.97 -42.08
C GLN A 77 -40.72 -8.74 -42.30
N GLN A 78 -40.80 -10.00 -42.75
CA GLN A 78 -39.63 -10.81 -43.06
C GLN A 78 -38.77 -10.21 -44.17
N CYS A 79 -39.38 -9.66 -45.23
CA CYS A 79 -38.67 -8.96 -46.30
C CYS A 79 -37.89 -7.74 -45.76
N TYR A 80 -38.50 -6.94 -44.88
CA TYR A 80 -37.84 -5.80 -44.24
C TYR A 80 -36.69 -6.22 -43.33
N PHE A 81 -36.87 -7.27 -42.52
CA PHE A 81 -35.80 -7.78 -41.66
C PHE A 81 -34.61 -8.30 -42.48
N GLU A 82 -34.87 -9.14 -43.49
CA GLU A 82 -33.83 -9.69 -44.35
C GLU A 82 -33.13 -8.57 -45.18
N LEU A 83 -33.85 -7.52 -45.58
CA LEU A 83 -33.25 -6.36 -46.24
C LEU A 83 -32.31 -5.60 -45.30
N SER A 84 -32.74 -5.35 -44.05
CA SER A 84 -31.92 -4.67 -43.04
C SER A 84 -30.63 -5.44 -42.77
N GLU A 85 -30.74 -6.76 -42.61
CA GLU A 85 -29.60 -7.65 -42.41
C GLU A 85 -28.63 -7.59 -43.59
N VAL A 86 -29.13 -7.65 -44.83
CA VAL A 86 -28.29 -7.56 -46.03
C VAL A 86 -27.61 -6.17 -46.13
N ILE A 87 -28.30 -5.09 -45.73
CA ILE A 87 -27.72 -3.74 -45.71
C ILE A 87 -26.59 -3.63 -44.69
N GLU A 88 -26.78 -4.14 -43.47
CA GLU A 88 -25.73 -4.16 -42.44
C GLU A 88 -24.51 -4.98 -42.89
N GLN A 89 -24.74 -6.18 -43.43
CA GLN A 89 -23.67 -7.03 -43.99
C GLN A 89 -22.92 -6.33 -45.14
N MET A 90 -23.61 -5.54 -45.95
CA MET A 90 -22.97 -4.74 -47.01
C MET A 90 -22.24 -3.50 -46.45
N ALA A 91 -22.67 -2.93 -45.33
CA ALA A 91 -22.01 -1.78 -44.71
C ALA A 91 -20.62 -2.16 -44.16
N ASP A 92 -20.48 -3.36 -43.61
CA ASP A 92 -19.21 -3.88 -43.06
C ASP A 92 -18.11 -4.11 -44.12
N LEU A 93 -18.49 -4.27 -45.39
CA LEU A 93 -17.55 -4.43 -46.49
C LEU A 93 -16.99 -3.06 -46.93
N SER A 94 -15.83 -2.64 -46.40
CA SER A 94 -15.21 -1.35 -46.75
C SER A 94 -14.72 -1.30 -48.20
N ILE A 95 -15.11 -0.27 -48.97
CA ILE A 95 -14.54 0.04 -50.28
C ILE A 95 -13.43 1.08 -50.05
N ALA A 96 -12.19 0.77 -50.42
CA ALA A 96 -11.09 1.73 -50.29
C ALA A 96 -11.33 2.95 -51.20
N SER A 97 -11.22 4.16 -50.65
CA SER A 97 -11.37 5.41 -51.42
C SER A 97 -10.23 5.55 -52.44
N PRO A 98 -10.50 5.90 -53.71
CA PRO A 98 -9.45 6.17 -54.68
C PRO A 98 -8.67 7.44 -54.28
N GLN A 99 -7.33 7.34 -54.25
CA GLN A 99 -6.47 8.52 -54.12
C GLN A 99 -6.70 9.46 -55.31
N THR A 100 -6.90 10.73 -54.99
CA THR A 100 -7.08 11.86 -55.89
C THR A 100 -5.82 12.14 -56.71
N ASN A 101 -5.93 12.09 -58.04
CA ASN A 101 -5.30 13.06 -58.92
C ASN A 101 -6.20 13.28 -60.15
N GLY A 102 -6.35 14.55 -60.53
CA GLY A 102 -7.41 15.05 -61.39
C GLY A 102 -7.51 14.37 -62.76
N ALA A 103 -8.73 14.46 -63.31
CA ALA A 103 -9.24 13.85 -64.53
C ALA A 103 -9.57 12.35 -64.42
N SER A 104 -10.75 12.02 -63.88
CA SER A 104 -11.34 10.69 -64.06
C SER A 104 -12.72 10.81 -64.69
N SER A 105 -12.80 10.33 -65.92
CA SER A 105 -14.02 9.82 -66.50
C SER A 105 -14.55 8.67 -65.65
N SER A 106 -15.88 8.55 -65.56
CA SER A 106 -16.63 7.47 -64.91
C SER A 106 -16.19 6.09 -65.42
N ALA A 107 -15.18 5.49 -64.80
CA ALA A 107 -14.85 4.09 -64.97
C ALA A 107 -15.55 3.27 -63.87
N PRO A 108 -16.20 2.13 -64.19
CA PRO A 108 -16.89 1.31 -63.19
C PRO A 108 -15.90 0.73 -62.18
N ASP A 109 -16.20 0.90 -60.88
CA ASP A 109 -15.45 0.30 -59.78
C ASP A 109 -15.65 -1.23 -59.77
N VAL A 110 -14.59 -1.96 -60.13
CA VAL A 110 -14.54 -3.44 -60.22
C VAL A 110 -13.90 -4.08 -58.99
N SER A 111 -13.81 -3.34 -57.87
CA SER A 111 -13.29 -3.91 -56.62
C SER A 111 -14.09 -5.15 -56.19
N LYS A 112 -13.39 -6.17 -55.67
CA LYS A 112 -14.02 -7.43 -55.22
C LYS A 112 -15.14 -7.18 -54.19
N ALA A 113 -14.98 -6.16 -53.35
CA ALA A 113 -16.00 -5.73 -52.39
C ALA A 113 -17.24 -5.11 -53.06
N SER A 114 -17.07 -4.28 -54.11
CA SER A 114 -18.18 -3.71 -54.90
C SER A 114 -18.99 -4.79 -55.63
N VAL A 115 -18.31 -5.80 -56.21
CA VAL A 115 -18.96 -6.92 -56.88
C VAL A 115 -19.73 -7.80 -55.88
N ASP A 116 -19.17 -8.09 -54.70
CA ASP A 116 -19.85 -8.92 -53.69
C ASP A 116 -21.11 -8.23 -53.12
N LYS A 117 -21.06 -6.91 -52.88
CA LYS A 117 -22.25 -6.13 -52.49
C LYS A 117 -23.38 -6.24 -53.53
N LYS A 118 -23.05 -6.04 -54.82
CA LYS A 118 -24.02 -6.13 -55.91
C LYS A 118 -24.63 -7.53 -56.02
N LEU A 119 -23.82 -8.57 -55.88
CA LEU A 119 -24.28 -9.96 -55.94
C LEU A 119 -25.23 -10.30 -54.78
N ARG A 120 -24.90 -9.87 -53.55
CA ARG A 120 -25.75 -10.08 -52.37
C ARG A 120 -27.11 -9.38 -52.51
N LEU A 121 -27.11 -8.13 -52.94
CA LEU A 121 -28.36 -7.39 -53.17
C LEU A 121 -29.20 -8.03 -54.27
N MET A 122 -28.57 -8.49 -55.36
CA MET A 122 -29.26 -9.18 -56.46
C MET A 122 -29.87 -10.51 -56.01
N ASN A 123 -29.15 -11.31 -55.21
CA ASN A 123 -29.66 -12.57 -54.68
C ASN A 123 -30.82 -12.35 -53.72
N PHE A 124 -30.75 -11.33 -52.87
CA PHE A 124 -31.87 -10.92 -52.02
C PHE A 124 -33.10 -10.56 -52.86
N ALA A 125 -32.93 -9.68 -53.86
CA ALA A 125 -34.03 -9.24 -54.72
C ALA A 125 -34.70 -10.41 -55.45
N ASN A 126 -33.91 -11.32 -56.04
CA ASN A 126 -34.43 -12.51 -56.71
C ASN A 126 -35.20 -13.45 -55.75
N THR A 127 -34.69 -13.61 -54.53
CA THR A 127 -35.31 -14.48 -53.51
C THR A 127 -36.64 -13.90 -53.04
N GLN A 128 -36.70 -12.60 -52.75
CA GLN A 128 -37.97 -11.95 -52.38
C GLN A 128 -38.95 -11.95 -53.54
N GLN A 129 -38.50 -11.67 -54.76
CA GLN A 129 -39.35 -11.71 -55.95
C GLN A 129 -40.01 -13.08 -56.09
N ALA A 130 -39.27 -14.18 -55.94
CA ALA A 130 -39.83 -15.53 -56.00
C ALA A 130 -40.88 -15.78 -54.90
N ARG A 131 -40.67 -15.26 -53.68
CA ARG A 131 -41.65 -15.35 -52.59
C ARG A 131 -42.91 -14.55 -52.88
N PHE A 132 -42.80 -13.32 -53.37
CA PHE A 132 -43.95 -12.50 -53.74
C PHE A 132 -44.71 -13.04 -54.95
N ILE A 133 -44.04 -13.70 -55.90
CA ILE A 133 -44.71 -14.43 -56.98
C ILE A 133 -45.56 -15.59 -56.42
N LYS A 134 -45.05 -16.34 -55.43
CA LYS A 134 -45.86 -17.40 -54.79
C LYS A 134 -47.05 -16.82 -54.03
N ALA A 135 -46.87 -15.69 -53.34
CA ALA A 135 -47.98 -15.00 -52.69
C ALA A 135 -49.01 -14.48 -53.70
N LEU A 136 -48.58 -14.01 -54.88
CA LEU A 136 -49.46 -13.62 -55.97
C LEU A 136 -50.31 -14.81 -56.44
N VAL A 137 -49.70 -15.97 -56.66
CA VAL A 137 -50.43 -17.19 -57.02
C VAL A 137 -51.44 -17.54 -55.93
N LEU A 138 -51.04 -17.54 -54.66
CA LEU A 138 -51.95 -17.81 -53.54
C LEU A 138 -53.08 -16.78 -53.44
N SER A 139 -52.85 -15.53 -53.84
CA SER A 139 -53.90 -14.50 -53.86
C SER A 139 -55.00 -14.81 -54.88
N ASP A 140 -54.65 -15.42 -56.02
CA ASP A 140 -55.63 -15.85 -57.01
C ASP A 140 -56.48 -17.02 -56.48
N TRP A 141 -55.87 -17.95 -55.74
CA TRP A 141 -56.60 -19.03 -55.07
C TRP A 141 -57.48 -18.53 -53.92
N ALA A 142 -56.98 -17.56 -53.14
CA ALA A 142 -57.70 -16.97 -52.02
C ALA A 142 -58.99 -16.25 -52.45
N ARG A 143 -59.05 -15.72 -53.68
CA ARG A 143 -60.27 -15.12 -54.25
C ARG A 143 -61.43 -16.10 -54.37
N ASN A 144 -61.14 -17.38 -54.58
CA ASN A 144 -62.14 -18.45 -54.70
C ASN A 144 -62.33 -19.22 -53.38
N MET A 145 -61.75 -18.73 -52.28
CA MET A 145 -61.78 -19.45 -51.00
C MET A 145 -63.21 -19.62 -50.47
N GLY A 146 -64.11 -18.66 -50.71
CA GLY A 146 -65.51 -18.77 -50.24
C GLY A 146 -66.30 -19.94 -50.84
N ASP A 147 -65.97 -20.38 -52.06
CA ASP A 147 -66.58 -21.58 -52.65
C ASP A 147 -65.84 -22.86 -52.26
N MET A 148 -64.51 -22.77 -52.09
CA MET A 148 -63.71 -23.88 -51.57
C MET A 148 -64.06 -24.22 -50.13
N ASP A 149 -64.40 -23.23 -49.31
CA ASP A 149 -64.82 -23.41 -47.92
C ASP A 149 -66.07 -24.28 -47.83
N LYS A 150 -67.10 -23.97 -48.62
CA LYS A 150 -68.32 -24.79 -48.75
C LYS A 150 -68.03 -26.20 -49.24
N LEU A 151 -67.10 -26.36 -50.19
CA LEU A 151 -66.70 -27.68 -50.70
C LEU A 151 -65.98 -28.51 -49.63
N ILE A 152 -65.15 -27.87 -48.81
CA ILE A 152 -64.45 -28.52 -47.70
C ILE A 152 -65.47 -28.99 -46.66
N GLU A 153 -66.39 -28.12 -46.23
CA GLU A 153 -67.46 -28.46 -45.29
C GLU A 153 -68.30 -29.63 -45.80
N LEU A 154 -68.75 -29.57 -47.06
CA LEU A 154 -69.57 -30.60 -47.66
C LEU A 154 -68.82 -31.94 -47.75
N ARG A 155 -67.53 -31.91 -48.08
CA ARG A 155 -66.69 -33.11 -48.08
C ARG A 155 -66.56 -33.69 -46.68
N MET A 156 -66.32 -32.87 -45.66
CA MET A 156 -66.18 -33.33 -44.28
C MET A 156 -67.47 -33.99 -43.79
N TYR A 157 -68.62 -33.37 -44.06
CA TYR A 157 -69.92 -33.95 -43.75
C TYR A 157 -70.15 -35.29 -44.45
N LEU A 158 -69.87 -35.39 -45.76
CA LEU A 158 -70.00 -36.66 -46.48
C LEU A 158 -69.09 -37.76 -45.91
N THR A 159 -67.89 -37.38 -45.47
CA THR A 159 -66.94 -38.32 -44.86
C THR A 159 -67.46 -38.83 -43.52
N GLN A 160 -68.02 -37.94 -42.68
CA GLN A 160 -68.65 -38.33 -41.42
C GLN A 160 -69.85 -39.28 -41.64
N GLN A 161 -70.64 -39.04 -42.68
CA GLN A 161 -71.80 -39.90 -42.99
C GLN A 161 -71.37 -41.29 -43.45
N ASP A 162 -70.29 -41.39 -44.24
CA ASP A 162 -69.72 -42.66 -44.67
C ASP A 162 -69.18 -43.46 -43.48
N GLU A 163 -68.46 -42.80 -42.57
CA GLU A 163 -67.98 -43.40 -41.33
C GLU A 163 -69.13 -43.88 -40.44
N ALA A 164 -70.18 -43.06 -40.26
CA ALA A 164 -71.36 -43.45 -39.50
C ALA A 164 -72.03 -44.70 -40.10
N SER A 165 -72.09 -44.82 -41.43
CA SER A 165 -72.65 -46.00 -42.10
C SER A 165 -71.84 -47.28 -41.82
N SER A 166 -70.51 -47.16 -41.80
CA SER A 166 -69.61 -48.26 -41.47
C SER A 166 -69.80 -48.71 -40.01
N LEU A 167 -69.89 -47.76 -39.08
CA LEU A 167 -70.13 -48.04 -37.66
C LEU A 167 -71.46 -48.78 -37.43
N VAL A 168 -72.51 -48.44 -38.18
CA VAL A 168 -73.79 -49.15 -38.09
C VAL A 168 -73.65 -50.59 -38.59
N SER A 169 -72.92 -50.83 -39.69
CA SER A 169 -72.66 -52.18 -40.20
C SER A 169 -71.92 -53.04 -39.16
N ASP A 170 -70.89 -52.49 -38.52
CA ASP A 170 -70.14 -53.17 -37.47
C ASP A 170 -71.01 -53.50 -36.27
N ALA A 171 -71.84 -52.55 -35.82
CA ALA A 171 -72.78 -52.76 -34.73
C ALA A 171 -73.77 -53.90 -35.04
N ILE A 172 -74.27 -53.99 -36.27
CA ILE A 172 -75.14 -55.09 -36.71
C ILE A 172 -74.39 -56.42 -36.72
N MET A 173 -73.14 -56.45 -37.19
CA MET A 173 -72.33 -57.68 -37.18
C MET A 173 -72.04 -58.15 -35.76
N GLN A 174 -71.74 -57.22 -34.86
CA GLN A 174 -71.51 -57.50 -33.46
C GLN A 174 -72.80 -58.01 -32.79
N MET A 175 -73.95 -57.42 -33.11
CA MET A 175 -75.25 -57.93 -32.66
C MET A 175 -75.52 -59.36 -33.17
N LYS A 176 -75.22 -59.67 -34.43
CA LYS A 176 -75.33 -61.03 -34.98
C LYS A 176 -74.43 -62.02 -34.21
N HIS A 177 -73.20 -61.62 -33.91
CA HIS A 177 -72.27 -62.44 -33.14
C HIS A 177 -72.80 -62.71 -31.72
N ASN A 178 -73.31 -61.67 -31.06
CA ASN A 178 -73.90 -61.77 -29.72
C ASN A 178 -75.15 -62.66 -29.71
N MET A 179 -75.93 -62.70 -30.80
CA MET A 179 -77.14 -63.54 -30.91
C MET A 179 -76.83 -65.04 -31.03
N ILE A 180 -75.56 -65.45 -31.24
CA ILE A 180 -75.17 -66.87 -31.18
C ILE A 180 -75.50 -67.46 -29.80
N GLY A 181 -75.31 -66.70 -28.71
CA GLY A 181 -75.66 -67.12 -27.35
C GLY A 181 -77.17 -67.27 -27.09
N ALA A 182 -78.02 -66.68 -27.94
CA ALA A 182 -79.48 -66.85 -27.86
C ALA A 182 -79.97 -68.13 -28.55
N LYS A 183 -79.13 -68.80 -29.36
CA LYS A 183 -79.42 -70.10 -29.95
C LYS A 183 -78.92 -71.20 -29.03
N MET A 184 -79.77 -72.15 -28.66
CA MET A 184 -79.34 -73.35 -27.94
C MET A 184 -78.86 -74.41 -28.95
N PRO A 185 -77.57 -74.79 -28.96
CA PRO A 185 -77.08 -75.85 -29.84
C PRO A 185 -77.58 -77.23 -29.39
N ASN A 186 -77.60 -78.19 -30.33
CA ASN A 186 -77.97 -79.57 -30.03
C ASN A 186 -77.02 -80.19 -28.98
N PRO A 187 -77.53 -80.93 -27.98
CA PRO A 187 -76.69 -81.51 -26.94
C PRO A 187 -75.80 -82.65 -27.48
N ASN A 188 -74.51 -82.62 -27.14
CA ASN A 188 -73.55 -83.69 -27.45
C ASN A 188 -73.59 -84.80 -26.40
N ILE A 189 -74.53 -85.74 -26.57
CA ILE A 189 -74.76 -86.85 -25.64
C ILE A 189 -73.55 -87.79 -25.56
N GLN A 190 -72.82 -87.97 -26.67
CA GLN A 190 -71.66 -88.86 -26.72
C GLN A 190 -70.48 -88.35 -25.90
N GLY A 191 -70.15 -87.06 -26.03
CA GLY A 191 -69.10 -86.43 -25.22
C GLY A 191 -69.45 -86.40 -23.73
N ALA A 192 -70.73 -86.24 -23.39
CA ALA A 192 -71.20 -86.30 -22.01
C ALA A 192 -71.00 -87.70 -21.37
N LEU A 193 -71.23 -88.78 -22.13
CA LEU A 193 -71.02 -90.16 -21.65
C LEU A 193 -69.53 -90.49 -21.41
N GLU A 194 -68.65 -90.03 -22.29
CA GLU A 194 -67.20 -90.23 -22.15
C GLU A 194 -66.65 -89.50 -20.92
N LEU A 195 -67.12 -88.28 -20.70
CA LEU A 195 -66.73 -87.47 -19.55
C LEU A 195 -67.28 -88.04 -18.24
N LEU A 196 -68.50 -88.58 -18.23
CA LEU A 196 -69.08 -89.27 -17.08
C LEU A 196 -68.31 -90.55 -16.73
N SER A 197 -67.89 -91.32 -17.75
CA SER A 197 -67.26 -92.62 -17.55
C SER A 197 -65.77 -92.53 -17.19
N THR A 198 -65.03 -91.61 -17.80
CA THR A 198 -63.57 -91.51 -17.63
C THR A 198 -63.12 -90.33 -16.78
N SER A 199 -64.03 -89.40 -16.45
CA SER A 199 -63.74 -88.09 -15.84
C SER A 199 -62.74 -87.23 -16.63
N LYS A 200 -62.43 -87.60 -17.88
CA LYS A 200 -61.46 -86.93 -18.75
C LYS A 200 -62.05 -86.80 -20.15
N ALA A 201 -61.63 -85.76 -20.87
CA ALA A 201 -62.02 -85.54 -22.26
C ALA A 201 -60.77 -85.50 -23.13
N PRO A 202 -60.24 -86.64 -23.61
CA PRO A 202 -59.00 -86.67 -24.40
C PRO A 202 -59.12 -85.98 -25.75
N TRP A 203 -60.34 -85.83 -26.30
CA TRP A 203 -60.62 -85.04 -27.50
C TRP A 203 -60.63 -83.53 -27.25
N LEU A 204 -60.71 -83.09 -26.00
CA LEU A 204 -60.66 -81.68 -25.66
C LEU A 204 -59.20 -81.31 -25.39
N PRO A 205 -58.57 -80.44 -26.20
CA PRO A 205 -57.25 -79.92 -25.87
C PRO A 205 -57.33 -79.22 -24.51
N ASP A 206 -56.27 -79.31 -23.71
CA ASP A 206 -56.22 -78.57 -22.46
C ASP A 206 -56.28 -77.07 -22.78
N LEU A 207 -57.42 -76.45 -22.48
CA LEU A 207 -57.70 -75.05 -22.77
C LEU A 207 -56.99 -74.11 -21.78
N GLY A 208 -56.23 -74.66 -20.81
CA GLY A 208 -55.47 -73.88 -19.84
C GLY A 208 -56.33 -73.14 -18.82
N TYR A 209 -57.63 -73.46 -18.73
CA TYR A 209 -58.56 -72.84 -17.77
C TYR A 209 -58.29 -73.24 -16.33
N LEU A 210 -57.69 -74.42 -16.10
CA LEU A 210 -57.22 -74.84 -14.79
C LEU A 210 -55.71 -74.56 -14.70
N PRO A 211 -55.24 -73.85 -13.67
CA PRO A 211 -53.82 -73.68 -13.48
C PRO A 211 -53.15 -75.06 -13.28
N PRO A 212 -51.97 -75.31 -13.88
CA PRO A 212 -51.24 -76.54 -13.65
C PRO A 212 -50.96 -76.70 -12.16
N LYS A 213 -50.93 -77.95 -11.68
CA LYS A 213 -50.65 -78.23 -10.27
C LYS A 213 -49.33 -77.58 -9.87
N PRO A 214 -49.28 -76.81 -8.75
CA PRO A 214 -48.05 -76.16 -8.33
C PRO A 214 -46.94 -77.19 -8.11
N LEU A 215 -45.73 -76.86 -8.57
CA LEU A 215 -44.56 -77.72 -8.36
C LEU A 215 -44.31 -77.87 -6.86
N SER A 216 -44.05 -79.10 -6.40
CA SER A 216 -43.57 -79.33 -5.04
C SER A 216 -42.19 -78.67 -4.85
N ALA A 217 -41.91 -78.14 -3.66
CA ALA A 217 -40.62 -77.53 -3.33
C ALA A 217 -39.42 -78.45 -3.63
N GLN A 218 -39.58 -79.77 -3.44
CA GLN A 218 -38.54 -80.75 -3.78
C GLN A 218 -38.30 -80.84 -5.30
N LYS A 219 -39.37 -80.79 -6.09
CA LYS A 219 -39.27 -80.77 -7.56
C LYS A 219 -38.64 -79.48 -8.05
N LEU A 220 -39.00 -78.33 -7.46
CA LEU A 220 -38.40 -77.04 -7.79
C LEU A 220 -36.89 -77.01 -7.47
N LEU A 221 -36.48 -77.47 -6.30
CA LEU A 221 -35.05 -77.56 -5.95
C LEU A 221 -34.30 -78.52 -6.88
N LYS A 222 -34.94 -79.62 -7.29
CA LYS A 222 -34.37 -80.54 -8.27
C LYS A 222 -34.19 -79.83 -9.62
N THR A 223 -35.22 -79.16 -10.15
CA THR A 223 -35.13 -78.44 -11.43
C THR A 223 -34.07 -77.34 -11.40
N LEU A 224 -33.91 -76.61 -10.29
CA LEU A 224 -32.84 -75.60 -10.17
C LEU A 224 -31.43 -76.21 -10.15
N ARG A 225 -31.26 -77.40 -9.57
CA ARG A 225 -29.99 -78.14 -9.62
C ARG A 225 -29.70 -78.66 -11.02
N ASP A 226 -30.71 -79.17 -11.70
CA ASP A 226 -30.60 -79.61 -13.08
C ASP A 226 -30.22 -78.42 -14.00
N MET A 227 -30.86 -77.25 -13.81
CA MET A 227 -30.49 -76.01 -14.51
C MET A 227 -29.04 -75.55 -14.22
N ASN A 228 -28.58 -75.64 -12.96
CA ASN A 228 -27.17 -75.34 -12.63
C ASN A 228 -26.21 -76.27 -13.40
N PHE A 229 -26.56 -77.56 -13.49
CA PHE A 229 -25.75 -78.54 -14.21
C PHE A 229 -25.69 -78.19 -15.70
N VAL A 230 -26.84 -77.94 -16.33
CA VAL A 230 -26.92 -77.55 -17.76
C VAL A 230 -26.12 -76.28 -18.04
N LEU A 231 -26.28 -75.24 -17.21
CA LEU A 231 -25.50 -74.01 -17.32
C LEU A 231 -23.98 -74.27 -17.21
N SER A 232 -23.57 -75.13 -16.27
CA SER A 232 -22.15 -75.46 -16.07
C SER A 232 -21.55 -76.22 -17.26
N VAL A 233 -22.31 -77.12 -17.87
CA VAL A 233 -21.88 -77.87 -19.06
C VAL A 233 -21.80 -76.93 -20.26
N ARG A 234 -22.82 -76.11 -20.47
CA ARG A 234 -22.90 -75.17 -21.59
C ARG A 234 -21.79 -74.12 -21.58
N LEU A 235 -21.56 -73.46 -20.43
CA LEU A 235 -20.54 -72.41 -20.30
C LEU A 235 -19.10 -72.93 -20.41
N ASN A 236 -18.85 -74.19 -20.05
CA ASN A 236 -17.52 -74.78 -20.11
C ASN A 236 -17.20 -75.44 -21.47
N LEU A 237 -18.18 -76.03 -22.15
CA LEU A 237 -17.95 -76.85 -23.35
C LEU A 237 -18.41 -76.20 -24.66
N HIS A 238 -19.46 -75.38 -24.63
CA HIS A 238 -20.18 -74.96 -25.85
C HIS A 238 -20.08 -73.46 -26.15
N GLU A 239 -19.72 -72.62 -25.17
CA GLU A 239 -19.68 -71.17 -25.33
C GLU A 239 -18.25 -70.62 -25.28
N GLN A 240 -17.99 -69.56 -26.04
CA GLN A 240 -16.73 -68.81 -25.96
C GLN A 240 -16.91 -67.58 -25.06
N LEU A 241 -16.37 -67.65 -23.84
CA LEU A 241 -16.50 -66.59 -22.86
C LEU A 241 -15.56 -65.40 -23.18
N PRO A 242 -16.08 -64.16 -23.18
CA PRO A 242 -15.23 -62.97 -23.15
C PRO A 242 -14.30 -62.96 -21.93
N SER A 243 -13.12 -62.37 -22.05
CA SER A 243 -12.13 -62.30 -20.97
C SER A 243 -12.69 -61.73 -19.65
N HIS A 244 -13.61 -60.77 -19.75
CA HIS A 244 -14.25 -60.11 -18.61
C HIS A 244 -15.42 -60.92 -18.01
N PHE A 245 -15.90 -61.96 -18.69
CA PHE A 245 -16.94 -62.88 -18.22
C PHE A 245 -16.37 -64.19 -17.64
N CYS A 246 -15.05 -64.36 -17.61
CA CYS A 246 -14.41 -65.53 -16.99
C CYS A 246 -14.66 -65.61 -15.47
N ASN A 247 -14.99 -64.50 -14.82
CA ASN A 247 -15.38 -64.47 -13.41
C ASN A 247 -16.90 -64.62 -13.27
N TYR A 248 -17.37 -65.86 -13.13
CA TYR A 248 -18.78 -66.18 -12.98
C TYR A 248 -19.03 -67.22 -11.89
N SER A 249 -20.26 -67.26 -11.38
CA SER A 249 -20.73 -68.26 -10.42
C SER A 249 -22.08 -68.83 -10.85
N ILE A 250 -22.30 -70.12 -10.61
CA ILE A 250 -23.57 -70.79 -10.96
C ILE A 250 -24.26 -71.24 -9.67
N ALA A 251 -25.46 -70.72 -9.43
CA ALA A 251 -26.28 -71.08 -8.29
C ALA A 251 -27.76 -70.81 -8.56
N ASN A 252 -28.66 -71.54 -7.90
CA ASN A 252 -30.12 -71.31 -7.95
C ASN A 252 -30.71 -71.21 -9.37
N GLY A 253 -30.23 -72.02 -10.32
CA GLY A 253 -30.70 -72.07 -11.70
C GLY A 253 -30.22 -70.92 -12.60
N ARG A 254 -29.20 -70.17 -12.17
CA ARG A 254 -28.65 -69.04 -12.93
C ARG A 254 -27.13 -68.96 -12.89
N ALA A 255 -26.55 -68.34 -13.90
CA ALA A 255 -25.14 -67.96 -13.99
C ALA A 255 -25.01 -66.45 -13.77
N THR A 256 -24.28 -66.06 -12.74
CA THR A 256 -23.98 -64.67 -12.39
C THR A 256 -22.56 -64.32 -12.85
N PHE A 257 -22.45 -63.41 -13.82
CA PHE A 257 -21.18 -62.86 -14.31
C PHE A 257 -20.86 -61.56 -13.57
N VAL A 258 -19.63 -61.40 -13.10
CA VAL A 258 -19.22 -60.21 -12.33
C VAL A 258 -18.13 -59.45 -13.07
N VAL A 259 -18.47 -58.26 -13.58
CA VAL A 259 -17.52 -57.31 -14.18
C VAL A 259 -17.20 -56.22 -13.15
N PRO A 260 -15.98 -56.18 -12.60
CA PRO A 260 -15.64 -55.30 -11.48
C PRO A 260 -15.83 -53.82 -11.85
N ASN A 261 -16.41 -53.05 -10.94
CA ASN A 261 -16.70 -51.62 -11.08
C ASN A 261 -17.69 -51.28 -12.21
N GLU A 262 -18.37 -52.25 -12.82
CA GLU A 262 -19.33 -52.02 -13.90
C GLU A 262 -20.69 -52.63 -13.60
N PHE A 263 -20.81 -53.95 -13.66
CA PHE A 263 -22.10 -54.63 -13.45
C PHE A 263 -21.95 -56.11 -13.09
N GLU A 264 -23.02 -56.67 -12.52
CA GLU A 264 -23.28 -58.09 -12.41
C GLU A 264 -24.47 -58.45 -13.29
N LEU A 265 -24.35 -59.56 -14.03
CA LEU A 265 -25.35 -60.03 -14.99
C LEU A 265 -25.79 -61.44 -14.62
N ASP A 266 -27.08 -61.64 -14.43
CA ASP A 266 -27.69 -62.93 -14.13
C ASP A 266 -28.38 -63.48 -15.39
N LEU A 267 -27.92 -64.65 -15.88
CA LEU A 267 -28.47 -65.36 -17.04
C LEU A 267 -28.97 -66.76 -16.66
N ALA A 268 -30.05 -67.21 -17.29
CA ALA A 268 -30.59 -68.58 -17.18
C ALA A 268 -30.69 -69.26 -18.54
N VAL A 269 -30.89 -70.58 -18.50
CA VAL A 269 -31.17 -71.42 -19.67
C VAL A 269 -32.43 -72.23 -19.38
N THR A 270 -33.30 -72.41 -20.37
CA THR A 270 -34.59 -73.11 -20.21
C THR A 270 -34.54 -74.58 -20.61
N ASP A 271 -33.60 -74.99 -21.46
CA ASP A 271 -33.49 -76.36 -21.97
C ASP A 271 -32.02 -76.79 -22.18
N GLU A 272 -31.77 -78.08 -22.35
CA GLU A 272 -30.45 -78.64 -22.60
C GLU A 272 -29.92 -78.29 -24.01
N ASP A 273 -30.79 -77.88 -24.93
CA ASP A 273 -30.40 -77.49 -26.28
C ASP A 273 -29.49 -76.26 -26.28
N THR A 274 -28.27 -76.45 -26.80
CA THR A 274 -27.26 -75.40 -26.95
C THR A 274 -27.67 -74.29 -27.92
N THR A 275 -28.68 -74.52 -28.78
CA THR A 275 -29.21 -73.48 -29.68
C THR A 275 -30.18 -72.52 -29.00
N SER A 276 -30.71 -72.89 -27.82
CA SER A 276 -31.59 -72.01 -27.04
C SER A 276 -30.84 -70.75 -26.60
N PRO A 277 -31.44 -69.54 -26.64
CA PRO A 277 -30.76 -68.34 -26.18
C PRO A 277 -30.57 -68.36 -24.65
N PHE A 278 -29.61 -67.58 -24.16
CA PHE A 278 -29.58 -67.23 -22.74
C PHE A 278 -30.73 -66.28 -22.42
N TYR A 279 -31.46 -66.58 -21.35
CA TYR A 279 -32.52 -65.73 -20.85
C TYR A 279 -31.94 -64.78 -19.81
N PHE A 280 -32.12 -63.49 -20.06
CA PHE A 280 -31.74 -62.47 -19.11
C PHE A 280 -32.66 -62.51 -17.90
N ILE A 281 -32.05 -62.57 -16.70
CA ILE A 281 -32.77 -62.51 -15.44
C ILE A 281 -32.65 -61.09 -14.91
N ASP A 282 -31.46 -60.63 -14.55
CA ASP A 282 -31.27 -59.35 -13.88
C ASP A 282 -29.89 -58.73 -14.18
N ILE A 283 -29.78 -57.41 -14.01
CA ILE A 283 -28.51 -56.69 -14.07
C ILE A 283 -28.39 -55.71 -12.91
N ARG A 284 -27.25 -55.76 -12.22
CA ARG A 284 -26.96 -54.89 -11.07
C ARG A 284 -25.72 -54.08 -11.36
N PHE A 285 -25.80 -52.75 -11.30
CA PHE A 285 -24.63 -51.90 -11.50
C PHE A 285 -23.71 -51.88 -10.27
N LEU A 286 -22.40 -52.03 -10.50
CA LEU A 286 -21.37 -52.10 -9.45
C LEU A 286 -20.56 -50.81 -9.31
N PHE A 287 -21.17 -49.65 -9.56
CA PHE A 287 -20.56 -48.34 -9.35
C PHE A 287 -21.48 -47.43 -8.54
N SER A 288 -20.89 -46.48 -7.81
CA SER A 288 -21.61 -45.61 -6.88
C SER A 288 -22.66 -44.75 -7.58
N ASP A 289 -23.79 -44.53 -6.89
CA ASP A 289 -24.92 -43.69 -7.32
C ASP A 289 -25.57 -44.07 -8.66
N ALA A 290 -25.32 -45.30 -9.13
CA ALA A 290 -26.02 -45.87 -10.27
C ALA A 290 -27.52 -46.00 -9.94
N PRO A 291 -28.42 -45.36 -10.70
CA PRO A 291 -29.85 -45.60 -10.52
C PRO A 291 -30.17 -47.08 -10.80
N PRO A 292 -31.05 -47.72 -10.01
CA PRO A 292 -31.48 -49.08 -10.29
C PRO A 292 -32.21 -49.12 -11.63
N LEU A 293 -32.07 -50.23 -12.35
CA LEU A 293 -32.83 -50.43 -13.59
C LEU A 293 -34.32 -50.54 -13.25
N PRO A 294 -35.20 -49.67 -13.78
CA PRO A 294 -36.64 -49.78 -13.52
C PRO A 294 -37.23 -51.02 -14.19
N ASP A 295 -38.12 -51.73 -13.48
CA ASP A 295 -38.89 -52.83 -14.06
C ASP A 295 -39.83 -52.31 -15.18
N GLY A 296 -39.97 -53.08 -16.25
CA GLY A 296 -40.85 -52.75 -17.39
C GLY A 296 -40.09 -52.58 -18.71
N PHE A 297 -40.41 -51.53 -19.47
CA PHE A 297 -39.95 -51.37 -20.86
C PHE A 297 -38.42 -51.38 -21.01
N ALA A 298 -37.67 -50.77 -20.08
CA ALA A 298 -36.21 -50.75 -20.14
C ALA A 298 -35.59 -52.15 -20.06
N ARG A 299 -36.16 -53.03 -19.23
CA ARG A 299 -35.75 -54.42 -19.05
C ARG A 299 -36.06 -55.25 -20.30
N VAL A 300 -37.27 -55.14 -20.83
CA VAL A 300 -37.70 -55.85 -22.07
C VAL A 300 -36.84 -55.47 -23.27
N ASN A 301 -36.43 -54.20 -23.41
CA ASN A 301 -35.55 -53.77 -24.48
C ASN A 301 -34.10 -54.22 -24.30
N LEU A 302 -33.66 -54.43 -23.05
CA LEU A 302 -32.34 -54.97 -22.76
C LEU A 302 -32.30 -56.47 -23.10
N GLU A 303 -33.35 -57.21 -22.72
CA GLU A 303 -33.55 -58.63 -23.04
C GLU A 303 -33.47 -58.88 -24.55
N GLY A 304 -34.19 -58.07 -25.35
CA GLY A 304 -34.22 -58.21 -26.80
C GLY A 304 -32.92 -57.88 -27.54
N LYS A 305 -31.86 -57.42 -26.84
CA LYS A 305 -30.56 -57.03 -27.44
C LYS A 305 -29.40 -57.96 -27.07
N LEU A 306 -29.64 -58.96 -26.24
CA LEU A 306 -28.60 -59.88 -25.76
C LEU A 306 -28.47 -61.07 -26.70
N GLU A 307 -27.79 -60.86 -27.83
CA GLU A 307 -27.47 -61.91 -28.81
C GLU A 307 -26.05 -62.44 -28.57
N GLY A 308 -25.93 -63.60 -27.90
CA GLY A 308 -24.64 -64.22 -27.59
C GLY A 308 -23.83 -63.50 -26.49
N LEU A 309 -22.92 -64.22 -25.81
CA LEU A 309 -22.22 -63.69 -24.63
C LEU A 309 -21.20 -62.58 -24.94
N SER A 310 -20.56 -62.60 -26.10
CA SER A 310 -19.59 -61.58 -26.52
C SER A 310 -20.25 -60.27 -26.93
N ALA A 311 -21.30 -60.34 -27.76
CA ALA A 311 -22.07 -59.17 -28.13
C ALA A 311 -22.82 -58.58 -26.92
N ALA A 312 -23.31 -59.44 -26.02
CA ALA A 312 -23.85 -59.01 -24.73
C ALA A 312 -22.84 -58.22 -23.90
N TYR A 313 -21.60 -58.70 -23.77
CA TYR A 313 -20.55 -57.97 -23.07
C TYR A 313 -20.27 -56.60 -23.72
N ASP A 314 -20.04 -56.55 -25.03
CA ASP A 314 -19.71 -55.31 -25.74
C ASP A 314 -20.84 -54.27 -25.64
N PHE A 315 -22.10 -54.73 -25.74
CA PHE A 315 -23.28 -53.90 -25.57
C PHE A 315 -23.39 -53.37 -24.13
N LEU A 316 -23.32 -54.25 -23.12
CA LEU A 316 -23.48 -53.87 -21.72
C LEU A 316 -22.33 -53.01 -21.21
N HIS A 317 -21.10 -53.31 -21.60
CA HIS A 317 -19.94 -52.47 -21.32
C HIS A 317 -20.11 -51.07 -21.93
N GLY A 318 -20.49 -50.99 -23.22
CA GLY A 318 -20.78 -49.72 -23.89
C GLY A 318 -21.95 -48.94 -23.26
N PHE A 319 -22.97 -49.67 -22.78
CA PHE A 319 -24.12 -49.15 -22.06
C PHE A 319 -23.70 -48.55 -20.71
N VAL A 320 -22.91 -49.28 -19.90
CA VAL A 320 -22.41 -48.81 -18.61
C VAL A 320 -21.50 -47.59 -18.75
N LEU A 321 -20.60 -47.56 -19.74
CA LEU A 321 -19.78 -46.36 -19.99
C LEU A 321 -20.66 -45.13 -20.31
N THR A 322 -21.70 -45.31 -21.12
CA THR A 322 -22.66 -44.24 -21.44
C THR A 322 -23.49 -43.84 -20.21
N HIS A 323 -23.80 -44.80 -19.34
CA HIS A 323 -24.51 -44.56 -18.10
C HIS A 323 -23.66 -43.77 -17.09
N LYS A 324 -22.36 -44.10 -16.97
CA LYS A 324 -21.38 -43.33 -16.18
C LYS A 324 -21.25 -41.88 -16.67
N ILE A 325 -21.25 -41.63 -17.99
CA ILE A 325 -21.28 -40.26 -18.54
C ILE A 325 -22.59 -39.55 -18.17
N THR A 326 -23.72 -40.27 -18.20
CA THR A 326 -25.02 -39.72 -17.81
C THR A 326 -25.07 -39.37 -16.32
N LEU A 327 -24.45 -40.18 -15.47
CA LEU A 327 -24.29 -39.90 -14.04
C LEU A 327 -23.44 -38.65 -13.80
N LEU A 328 -22.28 -38.55 -14.46
CA LEU A 328 -21.43 -37.36 -14.41
C LEU A 328 -22.17 -36.11 -14.91
N ARG A 329 -23.01 -36.26 -15.95
CA ARG A 329 -23.89 -35.19 -16.44
C ARG A 329 -24.87 -34.76 -15.37
N ARG A 330 -25.55 -35.69 -14.69
CA ARG A 330 -26.49 -35.37 -13.59
C ARG A 330 -25.78 -34.61 -12.48
N GLN A 331 -24.63 -35.11 -12.03
CA GLN A 331 -23.79 -34.46 -11.01
C GLN A 331 -23.34 -33.06 -11.47
N ALA A 332 -22.97 -32.88 -12.75
CA ALA A 332 -22.62 -31.57 -13.29
C ALA A 332 -23.81 -30.59 -13.22
N PHE A 333 -25.03 -31.02 -13.57
CA PHE A 333 -26.24 -30.20 -13.48
C PHE A 333 -26.62 -29.86 -12.04
N GLU A 334 -26.37 -30.75 -11.08
CA GLU A 334 -26.56 -30.47 -9.65
C GLU A 334 -25.52 -29.45 -9.15
N LEU A 335 -24.25 -29.59 -9.56
CA LEU A 335 -23.19 -28.65 -9.22
C LEU A 335 -23.45 -27.26 -9.79
N SER A 336 -23.96 -27.15 -11.02
CA SER A 336 -24.28 -25.86 -11.65
C SER A 336 -25.47 -25.13 -11.01
N ARG A 337 -26.28 -25.82 -10.19
CA ARG A 337 -27.37 -25.22 -9.41
C ARG A 337 -26.97 -24.86 -7.98
N THR A 338 -25.85 -25.40 -7.49
CA THR A 338 -25.45 -25.31 -6.08
C THR A 338 -24.15 -24.51 -5.93
N ARG A 339 -23.00 -25.19 -5.86
CA ARG A 339 -21.70 -24.56 -5.59
C ARG A 339 -21.15 -23.80 -6.80
N TRP A 340 -21.48 -24.21 -8.02
CA TRP A 340 -20.93 -23.69 -9.27
C TRP A 340 -21.94 -22.87 -10.09
N THR A 341 -22.88 -22.22 -9.41
CA THR A 341 -23.90 -21.38 -10.02
C THR A 341 -23.27 -20.36 -10.97
N GLU A 342 -23.79 -20.31 -12.20
CA GLU A 342 -23.33 -19.43 -13.30
C GLU A 342 -21.84 -19.58 -13.71
N CYS A 343 -21.12 -20.55 -13.15
CA CYS A 343 -19.70 -20.80 -13.41
C CYS A 343 -19.44 -22.03 -14.30
N LEU A 344 -20.48 -22.84 -14.57
CA LEU A 344 -20.44 -24.00 -15.45
C LEU A 344 -21.47 -23.87 -16.58
N HIS A 345 -21.05 -24.26 -17.78
CA HIS A 345 -21.95 -24.49 -18.91
C HIS A 345 -21.79 -25.93 -19.38
N ILE A 346 -22.92 -26.65 -19.43
CA ILE A 346 -22.95 -28.10 -19.62
C ILE A 346 -23.63 -28.37 -20.95
N GLU A 347 -22.89 -28.90 -21.90
CA GLU A 347 -23.39 -29.25 -23.22
C GLU A 347 -23.38 -30.79 -23.38
N PRO A 348 -24.56 -31.42 -23.43
CA PRO A 348 -24.65 -32.85 -23.64
C PRO A 348 -24.49 -33.19 -25.13
N ILE A 349 -23.56 -34.07 -25.44
CA ILE A 349 -23.35 -34.59 -26.79
C ILE A 349 -23.60 -36.11 -26.77
N HIS A 350 -23.94 -36.70 -27.91
CA HIS A 350 -24.22 -38.13 -27.97
C HIS A 350 -23.00 -38.96 -27.51
N ARG A 351 -23.14 -39.65 -26.37
CA ARG A 351 -22.07 -40.46 -25.72
C ARG A 351 -20.81 -39.66 -25.33
N SER A 352 -20.95 -38.34 -25.16
CA SER A 352 -19.91 -37.48 -24.59
C SER A 352 -20.52 -36.32 -23.80
N LEU A 353 -19.74 -35.72 -22.91
CA LEU A 353 -20.15 -34.63 -22.06
C LEU A 353 -19.11 -33.51 -22.15
N ILE A 354 -19.53 -32.33 -22.58
CA ILE A 354 -18.71 -31.14 -22.55
C ILE A 354 -19.11 -30.32 -21.32
N VAL A 355 -18.12 -30.02 -20.48
CA VAL A 355 -18.29 -29.13 -19.32
C VAL A 355 -17.33 -27.97 -19.45
N GLN A 356 -17.88 -26.82 -19.83
CA GLN A 356 -17.17 -25.55 -19.79
C GLN A 356 -17.19 -25.01 -18.35
N TYR A 357 -16.02 -24.60 -17.86
CA TYR A 357 -15.85 -24.06 -16.50
C TYR A 357 -15.28 -22.64 -16.54
N TRP A 358 -15.51 -21.88 -15.47
CA TRP A 358 -15.15 -20.46 -15.36
C TRP A 358 -15.77 -19.61 -16.50
N THR A 359 -17.05 -19.84 -16.77
CA THR A 359 -17.82 -19.17 -17.83
C THR A 359 -17.86 -17.64 -17.70
N GLY A 360 -17.72 -17.11 -16.48
CA GLY A 360 -17.69 -15.66 -16.23
C GLY A 360 -16.32 -14.99 -16.41
N GLN A 361 -15.25 -15.73 -16.68
CA GLN A 361 -13.93 -15.14 -16.92
C GLN A 361 -13.85 -14.49 -18.31
N PRO A 362 -13.27 -13.27 -18.42
CA PRO A 362 -13.05 -12.65 -19.73
C PRO A 362 -11.95 -13.40 -20.51
N GLY A 363 -12.16 -13.61 -21.81
CA GLY A 363 -11.19 -14.23 -22.71
C GLY A 363 -11.66 -15.55 -23.33
N GLY A 364 -10.71 -16.43 -23.65
CA GLY A 364 -10.98 -17.70 -24.32
C GLY A 364 -11.65 -18.73 -23.39
N LYS A 365 -12.65 -19.44 -23.90
CA LYS A 365 -13.37 -20.48 -23.15
C LYS A 365 -12.46 -21.67 -22.82
N SER A 366 -12.64 -22.24 -21.63
CA SER A 366 -11.95 -23.46 -21.18
C SER A 366 -12.98 -24.53 -20.82
N TRP A 367 -12.77 -25.76 -21.27
CA TRP A 367 -13.71 -26.86 -21.06
C TRP A 367 -13.00 -28.21 -20.98
N ILE A 368 -13.72 -29.19 -20.45
CA ILE A 368 -13.34 -30.60 -20.53
C ILE A 368 -14.36 -31.35 -21.37
N GLU A 369 -13.88 -32.30 -22.16
CA GLU A 369 -14.70 -33.23 -22.94
C GLU A 369 -14.49 -34.63 -22.36
N ILE A 370 -15.55 -35.21 -21.80
CA ILE A 370 -15.58 -36.56 -21.27
C ILE A 370 -16.26 -37.45 -22.30
N GLY A 371 -15.53 -38.41 -22.87
CA GLY A 371 -16.04 -39.25 -23.95
C GLY A 371 -15.53 -40.69 -23.86
N ILE A 372 -16.04 -41.54 -24.75
CA ILE A 372 -15.65 -42.94 -24.86
C ILE A 372 -14.60 -43.09 -25.96
N VAL A 373 -13.41 -43.56 -25.61
CA VAL A 373 -12.36 -43.92 -26.56
C VAL A 373 -12.48 -45.42 -26.86
N LYS A 374 -12.55 -45.76 -28.15
CA LYS A 374 -12.51 -47.16 -28.59
C LYS A 374 -11.15 -47.76 -28.23
N GLY A 375 -11.17 -48.95 -27.64
CA GLY A 375 -9.95 -49.71 -27.40
C GLY A 375 -9.32 -50.18 -28.72
N LYS A 376 -8.03 -50.52 -28.68
CA LYS A 376 -7.31 -51.00 -29.86
C LYS A 376 -7.51 -52.51 -30.01
N LYS A 377 -7.99 -52.94 -31.17
CA LYS A 377 -7.99 -54.35 -31.57
C LYS A 377 -6.55 -54.78 -31.90
N ALA A 378 -6.17 -55.96 -31.45
CA ALA A 378 -4.84 -56.55 -31.65
C ALA A 378 -4.64 -57.06 -33.09
N GLU A 379 -4.95 -56.25 -34.11
CA GLU A 379 -4.82 -56.67 -35.51
C GLU A 379 -3.46 -56.28 -36.13
N ASN A 380 -2.59 -55.52 -35.45
CA ASN A 380 -1.25 -55.16 -35.99
C ASN A 380 -0.20 -54.72 -34.95
N SER A 381 -0.27 -55.16 -33.68
CA SER A 381 0.78 -54.86 -32.70
C SER A 381 0.85 -55.92 -31.59
N ASP A 382 2.05 -56.16 -31.03
CA ASP A 382 2.34 -57.01 -29.86
C ASP A 382 1.63 -56.58 -28.55
N GLN A 383 0.65 -55.68 -28.61
CA GLN A 383 -0.09 -55.16 -27.45
C GLN A 383 -1.42 -55.90 -27.24
N PRO A 384 -1.80 -56.19 -25.97
CA PRO A 384 -3.04 -56.89 -25.64
C PRO A 384 -4.29 -56.09 -26.03
N HIS A 385 -5.37 -56.81 -26.37
CA HIS A 385 -6.68 -56.23 -26.65
C HIS A 385 -7.14 -55.34 -25.49
N THR A 386 -7.41 -54.06 -25.76
CA THR A 386 -7.93 -53.11 -24.76
C THR A 386 -9.41 -52.87 -25.02
N PRO A 387 -10.29 -52.94 -24.00
CA PRO A 387 -11.70 -52.58 -24.15
C PRO A 387 -11.88 -51.05 -24.30
N ALA A 388 -13.10 -50.63 -24.61
CA ALA A 388 -13.43 -49.20 -24.62
C ALA A 388 -13.28 -48.59 -23.22
N ARG A 389 -12.95 -47.30 -23.13
CA ARG A 389 -12.78 -46.63 -21.83
C ARG A 389 -13.18 -45.18 -21.87
N LEU A 390 -13.49 -44.62 -20.70
CA LEU A 390 -13.69 -43.19 -20.55
C LEU A 390 -12.35 -42.46 -20.66
N ASN A 391 -12.38 -41.30 -21.31
CA ASN A 391 -11.24 -40.40 -21.41
C ASN A 391 -11.69 -38.96 -21.21
N ILE A 392 -10.79 -38.14 -20.68
CA ILE A 392 -11.00 -36.69 -20.50
C ILE A 392 -10.00 -35.96 -21.39
N ARG A 393 -10.53 -35.11 -22.28
CA ARG A 393 -9.73 -34.13 -23.04
C ARG A 393 -9.91 -32.77 -22.40
N TRP A 394 -8.81 -32.04 -22.25
CA TRP A 394 -8.82 -30.74 -21.58
C TRP A 394 -8.43 -29.62 -22.54
N PHE A 395 -9.27 -28.60 -22.61
CA PHE A 395 -9.09 -27.43 -23.45
C PHE A 395 -8.96 -26.17 -22.60
N ARG A 396 -7.92 -25.38 -22.88
CA ARG A 396 -7.69 -24.07 -22.25
C ARG A 396 -7.66 -22.99 -23.31
N SER A 397 -8.47 -21.94 -23.12
CA SER A 397 -8.56 -20.81 -24.06
C SER A 397 -8.69 -21.26 -25.52
N GLY A 398 -9.49 -22.31 -25.77
CA GLY A 398 -9.70 -22.88 -27.10
C GLY A 398 -8.65 -23.88 -27.62
N LYS A 399 -7.57 -24.17 -26.88
CA LYS A 399 -6.50 -25.10 -27.30
C LYS A 399 -6.46 -26.36 -26.44
N GLU A 400 -6.34 -27.52 -27.09
CA GLU A 400 -6.21 -28.82 -26.40
C GLU A 400 -4.85 -28.96 -25.71
N VAL A 401 -4.85 -29.51 -24.50
CA VAL A 401 -3.66 -29.79 -23.70
C VAL A 401 -3.44 -31.30 -23.66
N PHE A 402 -2.34 -31.77 -24.26
CA PHE A 402 -2.02 -33.20 -24.35
C PHE A 402 -1.16 -33.71 -23.18
N ASP A 403 -0.43 -32.82 -22.50
CA ASP A 403 0.60 -33.19 -21.52
C ASP A 403 0.03 -33.68 -20.17
N THR A 404 -1.25 -33.43 -19.91
CA THR A 404 -1.91 -33.73 -18.64
C THR A 404 -3.08 -34.68 -18.87
N ARG A 405 -3.08 -35.82 -18.18
CA ARG A 405 -4.16 -36.81 -18.20
C ARG A 405 -4.92 -36.80 -16.88
N PHE A 406 -6.24 -36.89 -16.97
CA PHE A 406 -7.11 -36.97 -15.80
C PHE A 406 -7.75 -38.36 -15.75
N ASP A 407 -7.43 -39.12 -14.70
CA ASP A 407 -8.01 -40.44 -14.49
C ASP A 407 -9.38 -40.34 -13.80
N ILE A 408 -10.33 -41.10 -14.32
CA ILE A 408 -11.67 -41.27 -13.76
C ILE A 408 -11.65 -42.53 -12.90
N ASP A 409 -12.08 -42.40 -11.65
CA ASP A 409 -12.30 -43.56 -10.78
C ASP A 409 -13.47 -44.38 -11.34
N PRO A 410 -13.26 -45.63 -11.79
CA PRO A 410 -14.30 -46.44 -12.38
C PRO A 410 -15.36 -46.89 -11.35
N ALA A 411 -15.02 -46.98 -10.06
CA ALA A 411 -15.93 -47.40 -9.00
C ALA A 411 -16.79 -46.23 -8.51
N ASN A 412 -16.17 -45.06 -8.33
CA ASN A 412 -16.81 -43.86 -7.80
C ASN A 412 -16.64 -42.65 -8.74
N PRO A 413 -17.35 -42.61 -9.89
CA PRO A 413 -17.28 -41.48 -10.80
C PRO A 413 -17.88 -40.23 -10.14
N SER A 414 -17.02 -39.23 -9.87
CA SER A 414 -17.41 -37.95 -9.26
C SER A 414 -16.99 -36.77 -10.12
N MET A 415 -17.97 -36.00 -10.58
CA MET A 415 -17.76 -34.78 -11.34
C MET A 415 -17.05 -33.70 -10.52
N GLU A 416 -17.33 -33.60 -9.21
CA GLU A 416 -16.68 -32.62 -8.32
C GLU A 416 -15.18 -32.88 -8.20
N HIS A 417 -14.77 -34.14 -8.04
CA HIS A 417 -13.35 -34.51 -7.97
C HIS A 417 -12.62 -34.24 -9.29
N ILE A 418 -13.27 -34.54 -10.42
CA ILE A 418 -12.74 -34.24 -11.76
C ILE A 418 -12.54 -32.73 -11.91
N LEU A 419 -13.55 -31.91 -11.61
CA LEU A 419 -13.44 -30.45 -11.66
C LEU A 419 -12.39 -29.91 -10.70
N GLY A 420 -12.26 -30.50 -9.50
CA GLY A 420 -11.21 -30.15 -8.53
C GLY A 420 -9.81 -30.35 -9.08
N LYS A 421 -9.52 -31.53 -9.67
CA LYS A 421 -8.23 -31.81 -10.32
C LYS A 421 -7.96 -30.91 -11.52
N VAL A 422 -8.96 -30.70 -12.39
CA VAL A 422 -8.83 -29.88 -13.60
C VAL A 422 -8.57 -28.41 -13.22
N THR A 423 -9.32 -27.87 -12.27
CA THR A 423 -9.12 -26.49 -11.81
C THR A 423 -7.82 -26.32 -11.06
N ALA A 424 -7.41 -27.27 -10.22
CA ALA A 424 -6.10 -27.25 -9.56
C ALA A 424 -4.95 -27.20 -10.59
N ALA A 425 -5.02 -28.04 -11.64
CA ALA A 425 -4.06 -28.02 -12.73
C ALA A 425 -4.07 -26.68 -13.49
N HIS A 426 -5.25 -26.12 -13.78
CA HIS A 426 -5.36 -24.82 -14.44
C HIS A 426 -4.77 -23.69 -13.60
N MET A 427 -5.09 -23.67 -12.30
CA MET A 427 -4.61 -22.69 -11.34
C MET A 427 -3.09 -22.73 -11.22
N ASN A 428 -2.51 -23.94 -11.13
CA ASN A 428 -1.06 -24.11 -11.06
C ASN A 428 -0.37 -23.47 -12.27
N VAL A 429 -0.87 -23.71 -13.49
CA VAL A 429 -0.27 -23.09 -14.68
C VAL A 429 -0.42 -21.57 -14.67
N ARG A 430 -1.59 -21.02 -14.33
CA ARG A 430 -1.77 -19.55 -14.26
C ARG A 430 -0.85 -18.90 -13.22
N LEU A 431 -0.72 -19.50 -12.03
CA LEU A 431 0.15 -19.00 -10.96
C LEU A 431 1.64 -19.15 -11.33
N ALA A 432 2.03 -20.25 -11.96
CA ALA A 432 3.38 -20.44 -12.46
C ALA A 432 3.74 -19.41 -13.55
N THR A 433 2.83 -19.16 -14.50
CA THR A 433 3.03 -18.12 -15.52
C THR A 433 3.19 -16.73 -14.89
N ALA A 434 2.37 -16.39 -13.89
CA ALA A 434 2.51 -15.12 -13.17
C ALA A 434 3.85 -15.01 -12.43
N ARG A 435 4.32 -16.09 -11.79
CA ARG A 435 5.64 -16.16 -11.15
C ARG A 435 6.75 -15.96 -12.16
N ASP A 436 6.70 -16.67 -13.29
CA ASP A 436 7.75 -16.63 -14.30
C ASP A 436 7.83 -15.24 -14.98
N GLN A 437 6.68 -14.59 -15.21
CA GLN A 437 6.61 -13.20 -15.67
C GLN A 437 7.18 -12.22 -14.63
N LEU A 438 6.90 -12.41 -13.35
CA LEU A 438 7.47 -11.60 -12.27
C LEU A 438 8.99 -11.78 -12.14
N LEU A 439 9.49 -13.00 -12.34
CA LEU A 439 10.92 -13.30 -12.40
C LEU A 439 11.59 -12.59 -13.58
N ALA A 440 10.93 -12.55 -14.74
CA ALA A 440 11.47 -11.88 -15.94
C ALA A 440 11.63 -10.35 -15.77
N ILE A 441 10.75 -9.70 -15.00
CA ILE A 441 10.81 -8.25 -14.72
C ILE A 441 11.76 -7.94 -13.52
N SER A 442 12.08 -8.96 -12.72
CA SER A 442 12.90 -8.77 -11.51
C SER A 442 14.39 -8.56 -11.84
N PRO A 443 15.09 -7.61 -11.18
CA PRO A 443 16.53 -7.43 -11.35
C PRO A 443 17.32 -8.63 -10.78
N PRO A 444 18.59 -8.84 -11.19
CA PRO A 444 19.40 -10.01 -10.79
C PRO A 444 19.66 -10.12 -9.27
N LYS A 445 19.55 -9.01 -8.53
CA LYS A 445 19.52 -8.97 -7.06
C LYS A 445 18.16 -8.51 -6.57
N SER A 446 17.10 -9.26 -6.89
CA SER A 446 15.75 -8.97 -6.46
C SER A 446 15.59 -9.17 -4.96
N ALA A 447 14.91 -8.24 -4.30
CA ALA A 447 14.46 -8.39 -2.92
C ALA A 447 13.08 -9.06 -2.82
N LEU A 448 12.43 -9.35 -3.97
CA LEU A 448 11.13 -10.03 -4.01
C LEU A 448 11.33 -11.53 -3.86
N ASP A 449 10.96 -12.07 -2.71
CA ASP A 449 10.84 -13.50 -2.48
C ASP A 449 9.49 -14.00 -3.03
N MET A 450 9.50 -15.15 -3.71
CA MET A 450 8.33 -15.74 -4.35
C MET A 450 8.29 -17.24 -4.09
N ASN A 451 7.22 -17.70 -3.46
CA ASN A 451 7.01 -19.12 -3.19
C ASN A 451 5.66 -19.55 -3.77
N LEU A 452 5.72 -20.48 -4.72
CA LEU A 452 4.57 -21.09 -5.38
C LEU A 452 4.22 -22.41 -4.69
N ASN A 453 3.12 -22.41 -3.96
CA ASN A 453 2.53 -23.63 -3.43
C ASN A 453 1.59 -24.20 -4.49
N SER A 454 1.87 -25.43 -4.92
CA SER A 454 1.05 -26.14 -5.92
C SER A 454 0.59 -27.49 -5.38
N SER A 455 -0.66 -27.85 -5.69
CA SER A 455 -1.25 -29.14 -5.36
C SER A 455 -1.98 -29.68 -6.59
N PRO A 456 -1.80 -30.95 -6.96
CA PRO A 456 -2.48 -31.54 -8.11
C PRO A 456 -3.93 -31.95 -7.83
N THR A 457 -4.31 -32.07 -6.56
CA THR A 457 -5.61 -32.61 -6.13
C THR A 457 -6.48 -31.59 -5.42
N ASP A 458 -5.89 -30.71 -4.61
CA ASP A 458 -6.63 -29.70 -3.85
C ASP A 458 -6.39 -28.30 -4.45
N PRO A 459 -7.41 -27.72 -5.11
CA PRO A 459 -7.28 -26.39 -5.69
C PRO A 459 -7.09 -25.29 -4.63
N ASN A 460 -7.57 -25.46 -3.39
CA ASN A 460 -7.46 -24.42 -2.35
C ASN A 460 -6.03 -24.28 -1.79
N ALA A 461 -5.21 -25.33 -1.90
CA ALA A 461 -3.82 -25.30 -1.50
C ALA A 461 -2.92 -24.52 -2.49
N CYS A 462 -3.39 -24.31 -3.73
CA CYS A 462 -2.66 -23.59 -4.76
C CYS A 462 -2.62 -22.08 -4.47
N SER A 463 -1.42 -21.54 -4.28
CA SER A 463 -1.22 -20.10 -4.03
C SER A 463 0.18 -19.64 -4.41
N LEU A 464 0.29 -18.40 -4.88
CA LEU A 464 1.57 -17.73 -5.08
C LEU A 464 1.76 -16.70 -3.98
N SER A 465 2.67 -16.98 -3.06
CA SER A 465 3.02 -16.08 -1.97
C SER A 465 4.27 -15.28 -2.32
N MET A 466 4.26 -14.00 -1.98
CA MET A 466 5.29 -13.07 -2.41
C MET A 466 5.61 -12.09 -1.29
N LYS A 467 6.87 -11.74 -1.12
CA LYS A 467 7.29 -10.84 -0.05
C LYS A 467 8.42 -9.93 -0.54
N LEU A 468 8.17 -8.62 -0.53
CA LEU A 468 9.16 -7.64 -0.97
C LEU A 468 10.07 -7.21 0.18
N GLY A 469 11.29 -7.74 0.20
CA GLY A 469 12.28 -7.52 1.25
C GLY A 469 11.86 -8.12 2.60
N GLN A 470 12.64 -7.85 3.64
CA GLN A 470 12.33 -8.35 4.99
C GLN A 470 11.08 -7.68 5.59
N HIS A 471 10.77 -6.46 5.13
CA HIS A 471 9.75 -5.58 5.69
C HIS A 471 8.41 -5.59 4.92
N GLY A 472 8.35 -6.24 3.77
CA GLY A 472 7.10 -6.37 3.02
C GLY A 472 6.12 -7.28 3.75
N LEU A 473 4.85 -6.88 3.75
CA LEU A 473 3.76 -7.80 4.06
C LEU A 473 3.79 -8.94 3.04
N GLN A 474 3.54 -10.17 3.50
CA GLN A 474 3.41 -11.29 2.59
C GLN A 474 2.11 -11.11 1.79
N THR A 475 2.26 -10.88 0.50
CA THR A 475 1.15 -10.81 -0.45
C THR A 475 0.88 -12.21 -0.98
N THR A 476 -0.34 -12.71 -0.87
CA THR A 476 -0.72 -14.03 -1.41
C THR A 476 -1.73 -13.88 -2.53
N LEU A 477 -1.34 -14.27 -3.72
CA LEU A 477 -2.18 -14.39 -4.90
C LEU A 477 -2.82 -15.78 -4.92
N ARG A 478 -4.14 -15.85 -4.96
CA ARG A 478 -4.93 -17.08 -5.06
C ARG A 478 -5.92 -16.95 -6.21
N ILE A 479 -6.34 -18.08 -6.75
CA ILE A 479 -7.45 -18.14 -7.71
C ILE A 479 -8.59 -18.86 -7.01
N ILE A 480 -9.79 -18.30 -7.07
CA ILE A 480 -10.98 -18.91 -6.50
C ILE A 480 -11.36 -20.12 -7.38
N PRO A 481 -11.39 -21.35 -6.85
CA PRO A 481 -11.54 -22.56 -7.69
C PRO A 481 -12.83 -22.60 -8.52
N VAL A 482 -13.90 -21.99 -8.01
CA VAL A 482 -15.24 -22.06 -8.60
C VAL A 482 -15.42 -21.11 -9.79
N ASN A 483 -15.07 -19.82 -9.64
CA ASN A 483 -15.29 -18.82 -10.68
C ASN A 483 -14.01 -18.44 -11.45
N GLY A 484 -12.83 -18.88 -10.98
CA GLY A 484 -11.55 -18.59 -11.62
C GLY A 484 -11.02 -17.18 -11.37
N ASN A 485 -11.67 -16.39 -10.52
CA ASN A 485 -11.24 -15.03 -10.21
C ASN A 485 -10.00 -15.03 -9.33
N ILE A 486 -9.12 -14.07 -9.58
CA ILE A 486 -7.93 -13.79 -8.78
C ILE A 486 -8.34 -13.05 -7.51
N SER A 487 -7.83 -13.52 -6.37
CA SER A 487 -7.94 -12.90 -5.06
C SER A 487 -6.54 -12.69 -4.47
N ILE A 488 -6.35 -11.56 -3.79
CA ILE A 488 -5.09 -11.08 -3.25
C ILE A 488 -5.26 -10.75 -1.77
N SER A 489 -4.46 -11.38 -0.92
CA SER A 489 -4.33 -11.01 0.49
C SER A 489 -2.96 -10.34 0.74
N PRO A 490 -2.82 -9.41 1.70
CA PRO A 490 -3.86 -8.89 2.59
C PRO A 490 -4.81 -7.90 1.89
N VAL A 491 -6.04 -7.81 2.39
CA VAL A 491 -7.07 -6.92 1.82
C VAL A 491 -6.74 -5.47 2.13
N SER A 492 -6.68 -4.65 1.08
CA SER A 492 -6.43 -3.21 1.14
C SER A 492 -7.11 -2.52 -0.05
N ALA A 493 -7.29 -1.19 0.00
CA ALA A 493 -7.84 -0.45 -1.13
C ALA A 493 -7.01 -0.65 -2.42
N ALA A 494 -5.69 -0.77 -2.30
CA ALA A 494 -4.81 -1.05 -3.43
C ALA A 494 -4.96 -2.48 -3.97
N SER A 495 -5.09 -3.49 -3.09
CA SER A 495 -5.27 -4.87 -3.54
C SER A 495 -6.62 -5.09 -4.21
N ILE A 496 -7.70 -4.46 -3.70
CA ILE A 496 -9.04 -4.53 -4.31
C ILE A 496 -9.05 -3.92 -5.73
N ASP A 497 -8.40 -2.77 -5.92
CA ASP A 497 -8.26 -2.15 -7.26
C ASP A 497 -7.50 -3.07 -8.22
N VAL A 498 -6.41 -3.69 -7.75
CA VAL A 498 -5.63 -4.62 -8.55
C VAL A 498 -6.39 -5.91 -8.87
N GLU A 499 -7.08 -6.50 -7.88
CA GLU A 499 -7.97 -7.66 -8.09
C GLU A 499 -9.03 -7.35 -9.15
N ARG A 500 -9.69 -6.19 -9.04
CA ARG A 500 -10.69 -5.77 -10.02
C ARG A 500 -10.09 -5.68 -11.42
N ARG A 501 -8.94 -5.05 -11.59
CA ARG A 501 -8.27 -4.90 -12.90
C ARG A 501 -7.88 -6.25 -13.49
N LEU A 502 -7.23 -7.11 -12.71
CA LEU A 502 -6.80 -8.45 -13.16
C LEU A 502 -7.97 -9.36 -13.54
N ASN A 503 -9.14 -9.19 -12.90
CA ASN A 503 -10.33 -9.96 -13.21
C ASN A 503 -11.17 -9.37 -14.35
N THR A 504 -10.98 -8.09 -14.71
CA THR A 504 -11.77 -7.43 -15.76
C THR A 504 -11.13 -7.57 -17.14
N ASP A 505 -9.81 -7.40 -17.21
CA ASP A 505 -9.07 -7.39 -18.47
C ASP A 505 -7.94 -8.43 -18.45
N PRO A 506 -8.03 -9.49 -19.26
CA PRO A 506 -7.04 -10.56 -19.30
C PRO A 506 -5.76 -10.17 -20.08
N THR A 507 -5.74 -9.02 -20.77
CA THR A 507 -4.57 -8.54 -21.54
C THR A 507 -3.58 -7.74 -20.68
N ILE A 508 -3.99 -7.35 -19.47
CA ILE A 508 -3.18 -6.63 -18.52
C ILE A 508 -1.95 -7.45 -18.13
N ASP A 509 -0.78 -6.81 -18.12
CA ASP A 509 0.45 -7.37 -17.58
C ASP A 509 0.32 -7.57 -16.05
N ALA A 510 -0.03 -8.79 -15.67
CA ALA A 510 -0.22 -9.18 -14.29
C ALA A 510 1.05 -8.96 -13.45
N ALA A 511 2.24 -9.19 -14.02
CA ALA A 511 3.49 -9.02 -13.30
C ALA A 511 3.79 -7.54 -13.00
N GLN A 512 3.49 -6.63 -13.93
CA GLN A 512 3.63 -5.19 -13.68
C GLN A 512 2.66 -4.67 -12.61
N ILE A 513 1.37 -5.04 -12.69
CA ILE A 513 0.41 -4.55 -11.71
C ILE A 513 0.66 -5.15 -10.32
N VAL A 514 1.01 -6.44 -10.25
CA VAL A 514 1.31 -7.10 -8.97
C VAL A 514 2.62 -6.56 -8.38
N SER A 515 3.65 -6.28 -9.17
CA SER A 515 4.87 -5.62 -8.67
C SER A 515 4.58 -4.21 -8.12
N TYR A 516 3.73 -3.45 -8.81
CA TYR A 516 3.25 -2.16 -8.33
C TYR A 516 2.49 -2.27 -7.00
N LEU A 517 1.67 -3.31 -6.83
CA LEU A 517 0.94 -3.58 -5.59
C LEU A 517 1.90 -3.86 -4.42
N ASN A 518 2.90 -4.73 -4.59
CA ASN A 518 3.85 -5.03 -3.51
C ASN A 518 4.61 -3.78 -3.07
N CYS A 519 5.08 -2.98 -4.04
CA CYS A 519 5.74 -1.71 -3.76
C CYS A 519 4.80 -0.73 -3.02
N LYS A 520 3.50 -0.71 -3.36
CA LYS A 520 2.49 0.12 -2.69
C LYS A 520 2.20 -0.34 -1.26
N LEU A 521 2.07 -1.64 -1.01
CA LEU A 521 1.82 -2.15 0.34
C LEU A 521 2.99 -1.83 1.28
N VAL A 522 4.23 -1.97 0.80
CA VAL A 522 5.43 -1.53 1.53
C VAL A 522 5.42 -0.02 1.76
N GLN A 523 5.07 0.77 0.73
CA GLN A 523 4.95 2.22 0.84
C GLN A 523 3.97 2.62 1.94
N ASP A 524 2.78 2.03 1.96
CA ASP A 524 1.72 2.37 2.91
C ASP A 524 2.10 1.96 4.33
N HIS A 525 2.74 0.81 4.51
CA HIS A 525 3.24 0.38 5.81
C HIS A 525 4.29 1.34 6.36
N ILE A 526 5.35 1.65 5.58
CA ILE A 526 6.42 2.56 6.01
C ILE A 526 5.89 3.98 6.22
N THR A 527 5.00 4.46 5.35
CA THR A 527 4.41 5.81 5.46
C THR A 527 3.60 5.96 6.75
N ARG A 528 2.81 4.94 7.13
CA ARG A 528 2.08 4.96 8.41
C ARG A 528 3.04 5.02 9.60
N GLN A 529 4.10 4.22 9.60
CA GLN A 529 5.12 4.25 10.65
C GLN A 529 5.85 5.59 10.71
N ALA A 530 6.19 6.18 9.57
CA ALA A 530 6.82 7.49 9.47
C ALA A 530 5.93 8.59 10.05
N VAL A 531 4.64 8.61 9.68
CA VAL A 531 3.68 9.58 10.23
C VAL A 531 3.50 9.40 11.74
N GLN A 532 3.42 8.16 12.24
CA GLN A 532 3.39 7.88 13.67
C GLN A 532 4.68 8.30 14.40
N ALA A 533 5.82 8.26 13.72
CA ALA A 533 7.10 8.75 14.25
C ALA A 533 7.22 10.29 14.24
N GLY A 534 6.23 11.01 13.69
CA GLY A 534 6.18 12.47 13.62
C GLY A 534 6.69 13.07 12.31
N TRP A 535 6.89 12.26 11.27
CA TRP A 535 7.26 12.76 9.94
C TRP A 535 6.02 13.24 9.17
N LEU A 536 6.19 14.28 8.37
CA LEU A 536 5.14 14.87 7.55
C LEU A 536 5.36 14.49 6.09
N LEU A 537 4.29 14.05 5.42
CA LEU A 537 4.36 13.75 3.99
C LEU A 537 4.52 15.07 3.21
N MET A 538 5.56 15.17 2.38
CA MET A 538 5.81 16.33 1.54
C MET A 538 5.54 15.99 0.08
N PRO A 539 4.52 16.58 -0.55
CA PRO A 539 4.28 16.36 -1.99
C PRO A 539 5.42 16.98 -2.81
N THR A 540 5.88 16.23 -3.81
CA THR A 540 6.86 16.66 -4.82
C THR A 540 6.29 16.40 -6.20
N ASP A 541 6.61 17.25 -7.17
CA ASP A 541 6.09 17.11 -8.52
C ASP A 541 6.60 15.84 -9.23
N LYS A 542 5.79 15.36 -10.17
CA LYS A 542 6.15 14.24 -11.05
C LYS A 542 7.20 14.74 -12.04
N GLN A 543 8.45 14.37 -11.83
CA GLN A 543 9.53 14.63 -12.79
C GLN A 543 9.60 13.51 -13.83
N PRO A 544 9.92 13.80 -15.11
CA PRO A 544 10.12 12.76 -16.11
C PRO A 544 11.43 11.98 -15.90
N ASP A 545 12.47 12.60 -15.32
CA ASP A 545 13.84 12.06 -15.20
C ASP A 545 14.17 11.50 -13.80
N VAL A 546 13.20 10.90 -13.10
CA VAL A 546 13.39 10.38 -11.73
C VAL A 546 14.51 9.31 -11.67
N GLN A 547 14.65 8.50 -12.72
CA GLN A 547 15.68 7.47 -12.79
C GLN A 547 17.10 8.04 -12.85
N LYS A 548 17.30 9.23 -13.44
CA LYS A 548 18.62 9.89 -13.47
C LYS A 548 19.01 10.42 -12.08
N VAL A 549 18.03 10.92 -11.33
CA VAL A 549 18.27 11.47 -9.98
C VAL A 549 18.64 10.38 -8.97
N PHE A 550 17.93 9.24 -9.00
CA PHE A 550 18.17 8.13 -8.06
C PHE A 550 19.08 7.04 -8.63
N SER A 551 19.51 7.17 -9.89
CA SER A 551 20.35 6.19 -10.61
C SER A 551 19.80 4.75 -10.63
N GLU A 552 18.50 4.56 -10.43
CA GLU A 552 17.83 3.25 -10.35
C GLU A 552 16.40 3.28 -10.89
N GLN A 553 15.87 2.10 -11.24
CA GLN A 553 14.46 1.95 -11.58
C GLN A 553 13.59 2.05 -10.32
N VAL A 554 12.88 3.17 -10.19
CA VAL A 554 11.97 3.44 -9.07
C VAL A 554 10.54 3.14 -9.50
N ILE A 555 9.85 2.24 -8.78
CA ILE A 555 8.43 1.94 -9.01
C ILE A 555 7.54 2.87 -8.17
N ARG A 556 7.90 3.06 -6.89
CA ARG A 556 7.19 3.96 -5.97
C ARG A 556 8.18 4.86 -5.24
N ARG A 557 7.73 6.08 -4.94
CA ARG A 557 8.47 7.09 -4.18
C ARG A 557 7.58 7.76 -3.15
N SER A 558 8.12 8.04 -1.97
CA SER A 558 7.53 8.95 -0.99
C SER A 558 8.59 9.94 -0.51
N THR A 559 8.16 11.13 -0.15
CA THR A 559 9.02 12.20 0.35
C THR A 559 8.46 12.70 1.66
N PHE A 560 9.34 12.81 2.65
CA PHE A 560 9.01 13.13 4.03
C PHE A 560 9.83 14.34 4.49
N THR A 561 9.23 15.17 5.33
CA THR A 561 9.90 16.24 6.05
C THR A 561 9.63 16.11 7.54
N ARG A 562 10.40 16.82 8.35
CA ARG A 562 10.22 16.91 9.80
C ARG A 562 9.96 18.37 10.16
N HIS A 563 9.24 18.60 11.26
CA HIS A 563 9.11 19.93 11.82
C HIS A 563 10.51 20.55 12.03
N GLY A 564 10.71 21.79 11.58
CA GLY A 564 11.99 22.51 11.70
C GLY A 564 13.06 22.23 10.64
N TRP A 565 12.81 21.37 9.63
CA TRP A 565 13.79 21.08 8.55
C TRP A 565 13.80 22.09 7.39
N GLY A 566 13.00 23.17 7.47
CA GLY A 566 12.88 24.14 6.36
C GLY A 566 12.21 23.55 5.11
N GLN A 567 12.32 24.24 3.98
CA GLN A 567 11.73 23.79 2.69
C GLN A 567 12.75 23.18 1.71
N ASP A 568 14.03 23.26 2.02
CA ASP A 568 15.12 22.94 1.08
C ASP A 568 15.55 21.47 1.14
N TRP A 569 15.11 20.72 2.16
CA TRP A 569 15.58 19.37 2.43
C TRP A 569 14.42 18.44 2.79
N ALA A 570 14.49 17.21 2.30
CA ALA A 570 13.54 16.15 2.63
C ALA A 570 14.22 14.77 2.61
N ILE A 571 13.60 13.82 3.30
CA ILE A 571 13.98 12.40 3.20
C ILE A 571 13.13 11.78 2.09
N ALA A 572 13.75 11.16 1.10
CA ALA A 572 13.05 10.40 0.07
C ALA A 572 13.20 8.90 0.30
N LEU A 573 12.10 8.20 0.11
CA LEU A 573 11.98 6.75 0.13
C LEU A 573 11.71 6.28 -1.30
N THR A 574 12.58 5.43 -1.84
CA THR A 574 12.35 4.78 -3.14
C THR A 574 12.14 3.28 -2.93
N ILE A 575 11.14 2.73 -3.61
CA ILE A 575 10.78 1.32 -3.53
C ILE A 575 10.73 0.75 -4.95
N SER A 576 11.41 -0.37 -5.13
CA SER A 576 11.46 -1.12 -6.38
C SER A 576 11.57 -2.62 -6.06
N LEU A 577 11.67 -3.46 -7.09
CA LEU A 577 11.92 -4.89 -6.91
C LEU A 577 13.31 -5.21 -6.34
N SER A 578 14.27 -4.27 -6.39
CA SER A 578 15.57 -4.43 -5.71
C SER A 578 15.51 -4.11 -4.21
N GLY A 579 14.37 -3.62 -3.72
CA GLY A 579 14.10 -3.37 -2.31
C GLY A 579 13.82 -1.92 -1.99
N VAL A 580 14.09 -1.55 -0.73
CA VAL A 580 13.81 -0.23 -0.17
C VAL A 580 15.11 0.53 0.02
N LYS A 581 15.16 1.78 -0.43
CA LYS A 581 16.30 2.68 -0.21
C LYS A 581 15.87 4.03 0.31
N TRP A 582 16.73 4.59 1.14
CA TRP A 582 16.55 5.89 1.79
C TRP A 582 17.54 6.89 1.21
N TRP A 583 17.06 8.10 1.02
CA TRP A 583 17.82 9.19 0.42
C TRP A 583 17.58 10.46 1.19
N ILE A 584 18.60 11.30 1.22
CA ILE A 584 18.46 12.70 1.60
C ILE A 584 18.46 13.52 0.31
N VAL A 585 17.40 14.30 0.11
CA VAL A 585 17.19 15.06 -1.13
C VAL A 585 17.20 16.54 -0.85
N LYS A 586 17.87 17.29 -1.73
CA LYS A 586 17.78 18.75 -1.79
C LYS A 586 16.67 19.14 -2.75
N LEU A 587 15.82 20.07 -2.31
CA LEU A 587 14.66 20.55 -3.04
C LEU A 587 14.95 21.95 -3.59
N LEU A 588 14.55 22.17 -4.84
CA LEU A 588 14.35 23.49 -5.40
C LEU A 588 12.87 23.84 -5.20
N SER A 589 12.60 24.70 -4.22
CA SER A 589 11.25 25.18 -3.93
C SER A 589 11.00 26.47 -4.72
N THR A 590 10.05 26.40 -5.65
CA THR A 590 9.43 27.58 -6.29
C THR A 590 8.04 27.79 -5.67
N PRO A 591 7.44 29.00 -5.73
CA PRO A 591 6.14 29.25 -5.10
C PRO A 591 5.01 28.31 -5.56
N THR A 592 5.14 27.65 -6.72
CA THR A 592 4.14 26.75 -7.30
C THR A 592 4.59 25.29 -7.42
N SER A 593 5.88 24.98 -7.28
CA SER A 593 6.43 23.64 -7.60
C SER A 593 7.64 23.30 -6.74
N ARG A 594 7.76 22.00 -6.39
CA ARG A 594 8.89 21.44 -5.62
C ARG A 594 9.52 20.29 -6.37
N VAL A 595 10.77 20.49 -6.72
CA VAL A 595 11.55 19.64 -7.63
C VAL A 595 12.78 19.14 -6.87
N ILE A 596 13.05 17.84 -6.93
CA ILE A 596 14.27 17.26 -6.35
C ILE A 596 15.45 17.63 -7.26
N SER A 597 16.45 18.32 -6.71
CA SER A 597 17.67 18.71 -7.44
C SER A 597 18.75 17.64 -7.36
N THR A 598 19.01 17.15 -6.15
CA THR A 598 20.08 16.19 -5.86
C THR A 598 19.59 15.18 -4.83
N ALA A 599 20.05 13.94 -4.94
CA ALA A 599 19.73 12.86 -4.03
C ALA A 599 21.02 12.15 -3.60
N GLU A 600 21.24 12.04 -2.30
CA GLU A 600 22.35 11.26 -1.74
C GLU A 600 21.79 10.05 -0.98
N THR A 601 22.41 8.89 -1.17
CA THR A 601 21.97 7.66 -0.47
C THR A 601 22.28 7.73 1.02
N LEU A 602 21.34 7.26 1.84
CA LEU A 602 21.53 7.06 3.27
C LEU A 602 21.89 5.60 3.53
N ALA A 603 23.14 5.33 3.86
CA ALA A 603 23.60 3.99 4.20
C ALA A 603 23.09 3.57 5.58
N LEU A 604 22.29 2.50 5.62
CA LEU A 604 21.77 1.90 6.85
C LEU A 604 22.61 0.67 7.26
N PRO A 605 22.72 0.38 8.57
CA PRO A 605 23.38 -0.83 9.03
C PRO A 605 22.66 -2.08 8.51
N PRO A 606 23.40 -3.15 8.15
CA PRO A 606 22.80 -4.40 7.67
C PRO A 606 21.98 -5.13 8.75
N SER A 607 22.08 -4.73 10.02
CA SER A 607 21.30 -5.28 11.15
C SER A 607 19.86 -4.77 11.25
N THR A 608 19.41 -3.89 10.34
CA THR A 608 18.08 -3.28 10.38
C THR A 608 17.01 -4.28 9.92
N LYS A 609 16.41 -5.02 10.86
CA LYS A 609 15.45 -6.12 10.59
C LYS A 609 13.99 -5.68 10.41
N ALA A 610 13.58 -4.55 10.97
CA ALA A 610 12.22 -3.99 10.87
C ALA A 610 12.26 -2.46 10.81
N PHE A 611 11.35 -1.82 10.07
CA PHE A 611 11.22 -0.35 10.05
C PHE A 611 10.38 0.15 11.24
N ASP A 612 10.90 -0.05 12.45
CA ASP A 612 10.28 0.45 13.68
C ASP A 612 10.62 1.93 13.91
N ARG A 613 9.93 2.57 14.85
CA ARG A 613 10.19 3.96 15.27
C ARG A 613 11.68 4.22 15.54
N ASN A 614 12.40 3.28 16.14
CA ASN A 614 13.84 3.40 16.40
C ASN A 614 14.68 3.52 15.13
N THR A 615 14.30 2.78 14.08
CA THR A 615 15.00 2.82 12.79
C THR A 615 14.71 4.10 12.02
N LEU A 616 13.48 4.62 12.13
CA LEU A 616 13.12 5.91 11.56
C LEU A 616 13.88 7.05 12.25
N VAL A 617 13.98 7.03 13.59
CA VAL A 617 14.82 7.98 14.34
C VAL A 617 16.30 7.84 13.95
N LEU A 618 16.78 6.63 13.69
CA LEU A 618 18.14 6.41 13.18
C LEU A 618 18.33 7.03 11.79
N ILE A 619 17.40 6.80 10.86
CA ILE A 619 17.41 7.42 9.51
C ILE A 619 17.40 8.95 9.64
N GLU A 620 16.56 9.50 10.50
CA GLU A 620 16.48 10.94 10.79
C GLU A 620 17.83 11.47 11.27
N SER A 621 18.40 10.85 12.32
CA SER A 621 19.68 11.27 12.90
C SER A 621 20.84 11.19 11.89
N ARG A 622 20.81 10.18 11.00
CA ARG A 622 21.81 9.99 9.95
C ARG A 622 21.70 11.03 8.85
N ALA A 623 20.47 11.32 8.42
CA ALA A 623 20.19 12.36 7.44
C ALA A 623 20.62 13.74 7.98
N VAL A 624 20.33 14.06 9.24
CA VAL A 624 20.77 15.33 9.84
C VAL A 624 22.29 15.43 9.92
N ALA A 625 22.97 14.35 10.33
CA ALA A 625 24.42 14.30 10.39
C ALA A 625 25.07 14.47 9.00
N GLN A 626 24.47 13.87 7.96
CA GLN A 626 25.00 13.96 6.60
C GLN A 626 24.82 15.36 6.00
N VAL A 627 23.64 15.97 6.15
CA VAL A 627 23.38 17.33 5.65
C VAL A 627 24.18 18.38 6.40
N SER A 628 24.29 18.26 7.73
CA SER A 628 25.12 19.18 8.50
C SER A 628 26.58 19.12 8.05
N LEU A 629 27.13 17.91 7.89
CA LEU A 629 28.50 17.73 7.43
C LEU A 629 28.73 18.24 6.00
N SER A 630 27.81 17.98 5.06
CA SER A 630 27.93 18.47 3.69
C SER A 630 27.86 19.99 3.63
N ASN A 631 26.97 20.62 4.41
CA ASN A 631 26.84 22.07 4.48
C ASN A 631 28.06 22.73 5.15
N ILE A 632 28.57 22.14 6.25
CA ILE A 632 29.80 22.59 6.92
C ILE A 632 30.99 22.50 5.96
N SER A 633 31.13 21.39 5.24
CA SER A 633 32.23 21.22 4.26
C SER A 633 32.13 22.25 3.14
N LEU A 634 30.93 22.48 2.60
CA LEU A 634 30.71 23.48 1.56
C LEU A 634 31.04 24.89 2.06
N GLN A 635 30.65 25.23 3.28
CA GLN A 635 30.96 26.52 3.88
C GLN A 635 32.46 26.70 4.11
N LEU A 636 33.15 25.70 4.68
CA LEU A 636 34.59 25.75 4.91
C LEU A 636 35.38 25.88 3.60
N ARG A 637 34.93 25.23 2.52
CA ARG A 637 35.50 25.40 1.16
C ARG A 637 35.28 26.81 0.63
N ASN A 638 34.07 27.35 0.74
CA ASN A 638 33.74 28.70 0.29
C ASN A 638 34.54 29.77 1.05
N SER A 639 34.74 29.57 2.36
CA SER A 639 35.52 30.46 3.23
C SER A 639 37.03 30.22 3.15
N LYS A 640 37.52 29.29 2.32
CA LYS A 640 38.94 28.93 2.17
C LYS A 640 39.62 28.49 3.48
N ILE A 641 38.89 27.82 4.37
CA ILE A 641 39.40 27.32 5.65
C ILE A 641 39.87 25.87 5.48
N SER A 642 41.11 25.58 5.90
CA SER A 642 41.67 24.22 5.86
C SER A 642 40.90 23.30 6.80
N HIS A 643 40.40 22.19 6.28
CA HIS A 643 39.64 21.20 7.05
C HIS A 643 39.89 19.76 6.57
N GLU A 644 39.79 18.82 7.51
CA GLU A 644 39.88 17.38 7.26
C GLU A 644 38.64 16.69 7.83
N ILE A 645 38.00 15.82 7.05
CA ILE A 645 36.84 15.05 7.49
C ILE A 645 37.28 13.61 7.71
N ARG A 646 37.20 13.14 8.97
CA ARG A 646 37.48 11.74 9.33
C ARG A 646 36.19 11.04 9.73
N HIS A 647 35.92 9.92 9.08
CA HIS A 647 34.85 9.02 9.50
C HIS A 647 35.35 8.13 10.63
N VAL A 648 34.71 8.21 11.80
CA VAL A 648 35.09 7.46 13.00
C VAL A 648 34.04 6.38 13.24
N ALA A 649 34.46 5.13 13.41
CA ALA A 649 33.57 4.05 13.79
C ALA A 649 33.06 4.28 15.24
N PRO A 650 31.78 4.01 15.55
CA PRO A 650 31.27 4.17 16.91
C PRO A 650 31.99 3.21 17.85
N SER A 651 32.79 3.74 18.79
CA SER A 651 33.45 2.95 19.82
C SER A 651 32.46 2.51 20.89
N SER A 652 32.51 1.24 21.27
CA SER A 652 31.60 0.58 22.23
C SER A 652 32.01 0.75 23.70
N THR A 653 33.01 1.55 24.02
CA THR A 653 33.52 1.73 25.38
C THR A 653 32.92 2.96 26.05
N ALA A 654 31.77 2.77 26.69
CA ALA A 654 31.26 3.70 27.69
C ALA A 654 32.02 3.45 29.00
N SER A 655 33.00 4.30 29.31
CA SER A 655 33.47 4.52 30.69
C SER A 655 33.24 5.98 31.08
N ASN A 656 32.85 6.14 32.34
CA ASN A 656 32.17 7.28 32.92
C ASN A 656 32.93 8.60 32.93
N THR A 657 32.16 9.65 33.24
CA THR A 657 32.54 11.02 33.70
C THR A 657 32.67 12.13 32.66
N SER A 658 31.55 12.46 31.98
CA SER A 658 31.16 13.85 31.65
C SER A 658 29.75 13.85 31.02
N PRO A 659 28.85 14.79 31.38
CA PRO A 659 27.48 14.86 30.82
C PRO A 659 27.42 15.21 29.32
N LEU A 660 28.57 15.34 28.66
CA LEU A 660 28.73 15.77 27.27
C LEU A 660 29.27 14.66 26.33
N SER A 661 29.42 13.42 26.82
CA SER A 661 30.25 12.40 26.14
C SER A 661 29.55 11.09 25.76
N THR A 662 28.28 11.14 25.35
CA THR A 662 27.61 10.02 24.66
C THR A 662 27.51 10.31 23.16
N SER A 663 28.65 10.42 22.48
CA SER A 663 28.68 10.81 21.06
C SER A 663 28.40 9.60 20.15
N LYS A 664 27.23 9.57 19.51
CA LYS A 664 26.87 8.63 18.42
C LYS A 664 27.35 9.15 17.06
N THR A 665 28.50 9.82 17.02
CA THR A 665 29.03 10.49 15.83
C THR A 665 29.62 9.49 14.83
N THR A 666 29.26 9.67 13.56
CA THR A 666 29.80 8.90 12.43
C THR A 666 30.94 9.62 11.69
N ALA A 667 31.17 10.89 12.00
CA ALA A 667 32.17 11.73 11.35
C ALA A 667 32.60 12.88 12.27
N VAL A 668 33.87 13.25 12.15
CA VAL A 668 34.54 14.29 12.91
C VAL A 668 35.21 15.23 11.90
N VAL A 669 35.03 16.54 12.07
CA VAL A 669 35.62 17.56 11.19
C VAL A 669 36.73 18.27 11.94
N GLY A 670 37.97 18.10 11.49
CA GLY A 670 39.11 18.89 11.94
C GLY A 670 39.14 20.22 11.21
N ILE A 671 39.18 21.33 11.95
CA ILE A 671 39.21 22.70 11.43
C ILE A 671 40.50 23.35 11.92
N LYS A 672 41.22 24.04 11.03
CA LYS A 672 42.44 24.77 11.40
C LYS A 672 42.11 26.11 12.06
N PHE A 673 42.59 26.32 13.28
CA PHE A 673 42.33 27.50 14.10
C PHE A 673 42.87 28.79 13.49
N GLU A 674 44.08 28.76 12.91
CA GLU A 674 44.68 29.97 12.31
C GLU A 674 43.81 30.52 11.18
N ASP A 675 43.28 29.66 10.31
CA ASP A 675 42.46 30.07 9.17
C ASP A 675 41.12 30.69 9.60
N VAL A 676 40.66 30.43 10.83
CA VAL A 676 39.39 30.94 11.39
C VAL A 676 39.58 32.27 12.12
N MET A 677 40.66 32.43 12.89
CA MET A 677 40.83 33.54 13.84
C MET A 677 41.98 34.50 13.49
N GLN A 678 42.82 34.19 12.51
CA GLN A 678 43.96 35.04 12.16
C GLN A 678 43.46 36.37 11.55
N PRO A 679 43.96 37.53 12.02
CA PRO A 679 43.59 38.83 11.47
C PRO A 679 43.87 38.93 9.97
N SER A 680 43.04 39.66 9.24
CA SER A 680 43.20 39.87 7.79
C SER A 680 44.34 40.85 7.46
N THR A 681 44.66 41.78 8.36
CA THR A 681 45.65 42.84 8.10
C THR A 681 47.09 42.37 8.35
N THR A 682 48.02 42.76 7.46
CA THR A 682 49.43 42.32 7.49
C THR A 682 50.17 42.76 8.76
N ILE A 683 49.82 43.92 9.31
CA ILE A 683 50.46 44.48 10.52
C ILE A 683 50.05 43.66 11.75
N GLU A 684 48.78 43.31 11.87
CA GLU A 684 48.27 42.54 13.00
C GLU A 684 48.71 41.09 12.94
N ARG A 685 48.83 40.49 11.74
CA ARG A 685 49.35 39.13 11.57
C ARG A 685 50.74 38.94 12.17
N LYS A 686 51.61 39.95 12.10
CA LYS A 686 52.97 39.87 12.68
C LYS A 686 52.96 39.89 14.21
N ALA A 687 51.97 40.53 14.82
CA ALA A 687 51.86 40.67 16.27
C ALA A 687 50.90 39.65 16.91
N TRP A 688 50.06 38.99 16.11
CA TRP A 688 49.11 38.00 16.57
C TRP A 688 49.79 36.67 16.92
N LYS A 689 49.50 36.17 18.12
CA LYS A 689 49.95 34.85 18.58
C LYS A 689 48.73 33.94 18.77
N PRO A 690 48.79 32.68 18.30
CA PRO A 690 47.69 31.74 18.49
C PRO A 690 47.55 31.40 19.98
N TRP A 691 46.32 31.51 20.49
CA TRP A 691 45.98 31.24 21.89
C TRP A 691 45.33 29.85 22.09
N CYS A 692 45.07 29.14 20.99
CA CYS A 692 44.64 27.73 20.95
C CYS A 692 45.63 26.89 20.14
N HIS A 693 45.55 25.58 20.31
CA HIS A 693 46.18 24.63 19.41
C HIS A 693 45.63 24.75 17.98
N SER A 694 46.47 24.45 16.99
CA SER A 694 46.15 24.66 15.57
C SER A 694 44.94 23.84 15.09
N THR A 695 44.69 22.67 15.65
CA THR A 695 43.58 21.80 15.23
C THR A 695 42.41 21.86 16.20
N MET A 696 41.23 22.20 15.69
CA MET A 696 39.96 22.17 16.39
C MET A 696 39.09 21.02 15.88
N VAL A 697 38.38 20.35 16.77
CA VAL A 697 37.62 19.14 16.45
C VAL A 697 36.13 19.41 16.59
N LEU A 698 35.41 19.41 15.48
CA LEU A 698 33.97 19.58 15.43
C LEU A 698 33.27 18.22 15.33
N THR A 699 32.30 18.01 16.22
CA THR A 699 31.53 16.76 16.35
C THR A 699 30.03 17.04 16.32
N HIS A 700 29.26 16.23 15.61
CA HIS A 700 27.79 16.37 15.52
C HIS A 700 27.10 15.57 16.63
N HIS A 701 26.42 16.25 17.56
CA HIS A 701 25.82 15.64 18.74
C HIS A 701 24.31 15.36 18.62
N GLY A 702 23.70 15.59 17.46
CA GLY A 702 22.30 15.27 17.20
C GLY A 702 21.40 16.51 17.21
N ILE A 703 20.15 16.29 17.61
CA ILE A 703 19.08 17.28 17.56
C ILE A 703 18.64 17.58 18.99
N ASP A 704 18.48 18.87 19.30
CA ASP A 704 17.91 19.35 20.56
C ASP A 704 16.43 19.72 20.35
N GLU A 705 15.54 18.99 21.00
CA GLU A 705 14.08 19.18 20.95
C GLU A 705 13.54 19.94 22.18
N THR A 706 14.41 20.49 23.03
CA THR A 706 13.98 21.14 24.29
C THR A 706 13.24 22.47 24.09
N GLU A 707 13.40 23.14 22.96
CA GLU A 707 12.66 24.34 22.59
C GLU A 707 11.49 23.99 21.66
N ARG A 708 10.25 24.32 22.07
CA ARG A 708 9.00 23.91 21.40
C ARG A 708 8.85 24.35 19.94
N ASP A 709 9.51 25.43 19.53
CA ASP A 709 9.23 26.08 18.23
C ASP A 709 10.33 25.88 17.17
N ALA A 710 11.49 25.32 17.51
CA ALA A 710 12.57 25.16 16.54
C ALA A 710 13.50 23.97 16.84
N VAL A 711 13.51 23.00 15.93
CA VAL A 711 14.48 21.90 15.93
C VAL A 711 15.87 22.46 15.64
N LYS A 712 16.76 22.41 16.64
CA LYS A 712 18.15 22.88 16.53
C LYS A 712 19.11 21.70 16.43
N VAL A 713 20.05 21.77 15.50
CA VAL A 713 21.14 20.80 15.38
C VAL A 713 22.26 21.23 16.31
N VAL A 714 22.72 20.29 17.14
CA VAL A 714 23.79 20.53 18.11
C VAL A 714 25.11 20.01 17.57
N HIS A 715 26.08 20.90 17.50
CA HIS A 715 27.48 20.55 17.25
C HIS A 715 28.33 20.95 18.45
N ILE A 716 29.38 20.18 18.72
CA ILE A 716 30.34 20.48 19.78
C ILE A 716 31.71 20.62 19.15
N LEU A 717 32.29 21.81 19.31
CA LEU A 717 33.64 22.14 18.88
C LEU A 717 34.57 22.06 20.09
N LYS A 718 35.54 21.14 20.06
CA LYS A 718 36.55 20.97 21.10
C LYS A 718 37.91 21.45 20.62
N THR A 719 38.60 22.20 21.45
CA THR A 719 39.98 22.64 21.21
C THR A 719 40.76 22.69 22.53
N THR A 720 42.09 22.76 22.45
CA THR A 720 42.97 22.92 23.61
C THR A 720 43.57 24.33 23.62
N LEU A 721 43.44 25.01 24.75
CA LEU A 721 44.00 26.32 25.01
C LEU A 721 45.53 26.22 25.14
N SER A 722 46.25 27.28 24.76
CA SER A 722 47.67 27.37 25.07
C SER A 722 47.90 27.45 26.59
N PRO A 723 49.03 26.97 27.13
CA PRO A 723 49.28 26.96 28.58
C PRO A 723 49.09 28.33 29.25
N SER A 724 49.58 29.40 28.61
CA SER A 724 49.46 30.77 29.12
C SER A 724 48.00 31.26 29.13
N THR A 725 47.21 30.93 28.11
CA THR A 725 45.79 31.29 28.06
C THR A 725 44.96 30.46 29.04
N ALA A 726 45.30 29.19 29.22
CA ALA A 726 44.66 28.30 30.19
C ALA A 726 44.83 28.80 31.63
N GLU A 727 46.01 29.30 31.99
CA GLU A 727 46.25 29.93 33.30
C GLU A 727 45.41 31.19 33.50
N VAL A 728 45.28 32.04 32.47
CA VAL A 728 44.49 33.27 32.55
C VAL A 728 43.00 32.97 32.70
N LEU A 729 42.50 31.93 32.04
CA LEU A 729 41.09 31.52 32.06
C LEU A 729 40.75 30.51 33.16
N ALA A 730 41.73 30.07 33.97
CA ALA A 730 41.54 29.14 35.09
C ALA A 730 40.39 29.51 36.05
N PRO A 731 40.10 30.80 36.36
CA PRO A 731 38.99 31.16 37.25
C PRO A 731 37.60 30.74 36.78
N LEU A 732 37.44 30.34 35.50
CA LEU A 732 36.18 29.90 34.88
C LEU A 732 35.99 28.38 34.87
N ILE A 733 37.01 27.61 35.26
CA ILE A 733 36.92 26.14 35.31
C ILE A 733 35.87 25.75 36.35
N GLY A 734 34.90 24.93 35.96
CA GLY A 734 33.85 24.41 36.85
C GLY A 734 32.75 25.41 37.26
N LYS A 735 32.80 26.67 36.80
CA LYS A 735 31.78 27.70 37.10
C LYS A 735 30.72 27.87 35.99
N GLY A 736 30.59 26.89 35.10
CA GLY A 736 29.59 26.91 34.04
C GLY A 736 28.18 26.71 34.60
N ASN A 737 27.25 27.59 34.26
CA ASN A 737 25.83 27.37 34.51
C ASN A 737 25.31 26.34 33.49
N ALA A 738 24.26 25.59 33.82
CA ALA A 738 23.67 24.59 32.92
C ALA A 738 23.20 25.16 31.55
N SER A 739 23.11 26.48 31.41
CA SER A 739 22.74 27.22 30.20
C SER A 739 23.92 27.80 29.43
N SER A 740 25.18 27.58 29.82
CA SER A 740 26.34 28.17 29.14
C SER A 740 26.79 27.33 27.94
N ASP A 741 26.69 27.90 26.74
CA ASP A 741 27.18 27.33 25.48
C ASP A 741 28.71 27.12 25.39
N ILE A 742 29.47 27.58 26.40
CA ILE A 742 30.94 27.53 26.43
C ILE A 742 31.35 26.90 27.76
N VAL A 743 32.12 25.81 27.68
CA VAL A 743 32.57 25.05 28.85
C VAL A 743 34.10 24.98 28.84
N PHE A 744 34.68 25.28 30.00
CA PHE A 744 36.12 25.17 30.27
C PHE A 744 36.37 23.93 31.12
N GLY A 745 37.08 22.95 30.56
CA GLY A 745 37.45 21.71 31.22
C GLY A 745 38.79 21.79 31.96
N PRO A 746 39.06 20.85 32.88
CA PRO A 746 40.40 20.66 33.44
C PRO A 746 41.39 20.36 32.30
N ASN A 747 42.65 20.77 32.45
CA ASN A 747 43.73 20.63 31.45
C ASN A 747 43.64 21.54 30.21
N GLY A 748 42.91 22.65 30.29
CA GLY A 748 42.87 23.65 29.22
C GLY A 748 42.01 23.27 28.01
N VAL A 749 41.08 22.31 28.16
CA VAL A 749 40.12 21.96 27.10
C VAL A 749 39.01 23.01 27.05
N LEU A 750 38.76 23.56 25.86
CA LEU A 750 37.64 24.43 25.56
C LEU A 750 36.63 23.67 24.71
N ALA A 751 35.38 23.59 25.18
CA ALA A 751 34.26 23.01 24.42
C ALA A 751 33.20 24.09 24.16
N LEU A 752 32.84 24.27 22.89
CA LEU A 752 31.78 25.17 22.45
C LEU A 752 30.60 24.34 21.95
N GLN A 753 29.46 24.48 22.60
CA GLN A 753 28.19 23.95 22.11
C GLN A 753 27.60 24.95 21.12
N LEU A 754 27.31 24.49 19.91
CA LEU A 754 26.80 25.28 18.80
C LEU A 754 25.41 24.75 18.46
N ARG A 755 24.42 25.66 18.42
CA ARG A 755 23.03 25.33 18.13
C ARG A 755 22.61 26.12 16.90
N THR A 756 22.38 25.43 15.79
CA THR A 756 21.94 26.04 14.52
C THR A 756 20.65 25.42 14.04
N HIS A 757 19.87 26.17 13.27
CA HIS A 757 18.77 25.57 12.51
C HIS A 757 19.32 24.61 11.47
N PHE A 758 18.52 23.60 11.14
CA PHE A 758 18.87 22.64 10.11
C PHE A 758 19.14 23.34 8.77
N GLY A 759 20.26 23.00 8.12
CA GLY A 759 20.66 23.60 6.84
C GLY A 759 21.28 25.00 6.93
N VAL A 760 21.47 25.58 8.12
CA VAL A 760 22.10 26.91 8.29
C VAL A 760 23.62 26.79 8.54
N ALA A 761 24.35 27.78 8.04
CA ALA A 761 25.78 27.97 8.23
C ALA A 761 26.18 28.02 9.73
N LEU A 762 27.27 27.32 10.07
CA LEU A 762 27.77 27.18 11.45
C LEU A 762 29.01 28.04 11.72
N VAL A 763 29.83 28.31 10.70
CA VAL A 763 31.16 28.92 10.89
C VAL A 763 31.07 30.31 11.52
N ASP A 764 30.06 31.11 11.17
CA ASP A 764 29.90 32.46 11.75
C ASP A 764 29.66 32.40 13.27
N GLN A 765 28.88 31.42 13.75
CA GLN A 765 28.70 31.21 15.20
C GLN A 765 30.00 30.77 15.88
N VAL A 766 30.82 29.96 15.22
CA VAL A 766 32.13 29.54 15.72
C VAL A 766 33.04 30.75 15.90
N VAL A 767 33.16 31.59 14.87
CA VAL A 767 33.97 32.82 14.90
C VAL A 767 33.49 33.74 16.02
N GLN A 768 32.18 33.99 16.13
CA GLN A 768 31.61 34.85 17.17
C GLN A 768 31.90 34.34 18.59
N LYS A 769 31.72 33.03 18.85
CA LYS A 769 31.97 32.46 20.19
C LYS A 769 33.46 32.44 20.53
N LEU A 770 34.33 32.12 19.59
CA LEU A 770 35.79 32.19 19.80
C LEU A 770 36.26 33.63 20.04
N ALA A 771 35.74 34.61 19.30
CA ALA A 771 36.06 36.01 19.51
C ALA A 771 35.68 36.50 20.91
N ARG A 772 34.55 36.04 21.47
CA ARG A 772 34.17 36.34 22.87
C ARG A 772 35.15 35.76 23.88
N VAL A 773 35.61 34.52 23.67
CA VAL A 773 36.63 33.90 24.54
C VAL A 773 37.95 34.67 24.46
N GLN A 774 38.37 35.06 23.26
CA GLN A 774 39.58 35.88 23.07
C GLN A 774 39.46 37.24 23.74
N ARG A 775 38.32 37.93 23.60
CA ARG A 775 38.05 39.23 24.24
C ARG A 775 38.19 39.15 25.76
N LEU A 776 37.59 38.12 26.37
CA LEU A 776 37.69 37.88 27.81
C LEU A 776 39.14 37.59 28.24
N ALA A 777 39.85 36.74 27.51
CA ALA A 777 41.24 36.40 27.80
C ALA A 777 42.16 37.63 27.75
N ASN A 778 41.98 38.50 26.76
CA ASN A 778 42.74 39.75 26.63
C ASN A 778 42.44 40.73 27.78
N CYS A 779 41.18 40.85 28.21
CA CYS A 779 40.86 41.73 29.33
C CYS A 779 41.43 41.19 30.65
N LEU A 780 41.36 39.87 30.88
CA LEU A 780 41.93 39.25 32.08
C LEU A 780 43.46 39.34 32.11
N SER A 781 44.14 39.18 30.96
CA SER A 781 45.59 39.34 30.89
C SER A 781 46.00 40.79 31.18
N ALA A 782 45.25 41.78 30.67
CA ALA A 782 45.49 43.21 30.91
C ALA A 782 45.27 43.63 32.38
N ILE A 783 44.35 42.98 33.08
CA ILE A 783 44.11 43.19 34.52
C ILE A 783 45.22 42.54 35.35
N LYS A 784 45.60 41.29 35.01
CA LYS A 784 46.67 40.56 35.69
C LYS A 784 48.02 41.26 35.56
N SER A 785 48.31 41.89 34.42
CA SER A 785 49.58 42.63 34.22
C SER A 785 49.70 43.89 35.08
N ARG A 786 48.59 44.42 35.61
CA ARG A 786 48.54 45.64 36.44
C ARG A 786 48.30 45.36 37.93
N ASN A 787 48.43 44.10 38.36
CA ASN A 787 48.22 43.65 39.74
C ASN A 787 46.82 43.99 40.31
N PHE A 788 45.82 44.16 39.46
CA PHE A 788 44.43 44.33 39.90
C PHE A 788 43.82 42.99 40.29
N THR A 789 42.96 43.00 41.31
CA THR A 789 42.34 41.77 41.82
C THR A 789 41.04 41.48 41.07
N VAL A 790 40.91 40.26 40.55
CA VAL A 790 39.72 39.83 39.81
C VAL A 790 38.69 39.28 40.80
N GLY A 791 37.48 39.85 40.81
CA GLY A 791 36.39 39.45 41.70
C GLY A 791 35.48 38.39 41.10
N LYS A 792 34.67 38.77 40.11
CA LYS A 792 33.74 37.87 39.40
C LYS A 792 34.10 37.83 37.92
N VAL A 793 34.12 36.65 37.33
CA VAL A 793 34.41 36.44 35.90
C VAL A 793 33.31 35.61 35.29
N ALA A 794 32.76 36.07 34.19
CA ALA A 794 31.82 35.35 33.34
C ALA A 794 32.11 35.64 31.87
N ILE A 795 31.55 34.84 30.96
CA ILE A 795 31.69 35.07 29.51
C ILE A 795 31.02 36.38 29.07
N GLY A 796 30.00 36.83 29.81
CA GLY A 796 29.31 38.10 29.55
C GLY A 796 29.95 39.33 30.20
N GLY A 797 31.06 39.18 30.94
CA GLY A 797 31.72 40.30 31.59
C GLY A 797 32.55 39.92 32.81
N LEU A 798 33.27 40.89 33.35
CA LEU A 798 34.16 40.72 34.49
C LEU A 798 34.01 41.85 35.50
N VAL A 799 34.37 41.59 36.75
CA VAL A 799 34.44 42.57 37.84
C VAL A 799 35.83 42.49 38.44
N PHE A 800 36.51 43.62 38.53
CA PHE A 800 37.85 43.74 39.12
C PHE A 800 37.90 44.88 40.14
N ALA A 801 38.76 44.74 41.14
CA ALA A 801 39.08 45.79 42.09
C ALA A 801 40.50 46.31 41.81
N TYR A 802 40.59 47.63 41.68
CA TYR A 802 41.82 48.34 41.32
C TYR A 802 42.46 49.10 42.49
N GLN A 803 41.74 49.22 43.62
CA GLN A 803 42.27 49.73 44.88
C GLN A 803 41.71 48.91 46.05
N VAL A 804 42.57 48.61 47.03
CA VAL A 804 42.23 47.77 48.20
C VAL A 804 41.52 48.60 49.28
N GLU A 805 42.02 49.80 49.59
CA GLU A 805 41.45 50.73 50.57
C GLU A 805 41.50 52.18 50.05
N PRO A 806 40.36 52.88 49.92
CA PRO A 806 39.00 52.34 49.92
C PRO A 806 38.80 51.32 48.79
N LYS A 807 37.96 50.30 49.01
CA LYS A 807 37.72 49.24 48.03
C LYS A 807 36.99 49.78 46.80
N LEU A 808 37.74 50.05 45.74
CA LEU A 808 37.18 50.52 44.48
C LEU A 808 37.16 49.40 43.44
N SER A 809 35.96 49.10 42.92
CA SER A 809 35.74 48.09 41.90
C SER A 809 35.00 48.61 40.67
N ALA A 810 35.39 48.04 39.53
CA ALA A 810 34.80 48.28 38.23
C ALA A 810 34.34 46.95 37.62
N ALA A 811 33.24 47.02 36.88
CA ALA A 811 32.65 45.94 36.13
C ALA A 811 32.69 46.30 34.64
N VAL A 812 33.09 45.35 33.81
CA VAL A 812 33.10 45.48 32.35
C VAL A 812 32.16 44.43 31.80
N LEU A 813 31.07 44.87 31.18
CA LEU A 813 30.07 44.01 30.59
C LEU A 813 30.31 43.90 29.09
N PHE A 814 30.22 42.68 28.58
CA PHE A 814 30.31 42.38 27.16
C PHE A 814 28.88 42.23 26.63
N ALA A 815 28.47 43.13 25.74
CA ALA A 815 27.18 43.00 25.09
C ALA A 815 27.14 41.76 24.17
N GLU A 816 25.94 41.20 23.96
CA GLU A 816 25.77 39.95 23.22
C GLU A 816 26.09 40.10 21.73
N ALA A 817 25.80 41.24 21.10
CA ALA A 817 26.09 41.43 19.69
C ALA A 817 27.61 41.61 19.44
N ALA A 818 28.16 40.86 18.48
CA ALA A 818 29.55 40.97 18.08
C ALA A 818 29.90 42.40 17.63
N GLY A 819 31.04 42.94 18.08
CA GLY A 819 31.45 44.32 17.78
C GLY A 819 30.81 45.40 18.64
N SER A 820 29.93 45.04 19.57
CA SER A 820 29.40 46.00 20.56
C SER A 820 30.50 46.50 21.50
N PRO A 821 30.51 47.78 21.88
CA PRO A 821 31.52 48.35 22.75
C PRO A 821 31.44 47.76 24.17
N LEU A 822 32.59 47.72 24.85
CA LEU A 822 32.67 47.32 26.25
C LEU A 822 31.92 48.33 27.11
N GLN A 823 31.02 47.87 27.98
CA GLN A 823 30.31 48.74 28.92
C GLN A 823 30.99 48.74 30.28
N LEU A 824 31.51 49.90 30.69
CA LEU A 824 32.11 50.12 32.00
C LEU A 824 31.02 50.53 33.00
N ARG A 825 31.00 49.85 34.15
CA ARG A 825 30.15 50.19 35.30
C ARG A 825 30.99 50.18 36.58
N PHE A 826 30.63 51.02 37.54
CA PHE A 826 31.22 51.00 38.87
C PHE A 826 30.21 50.40 39.85
N THR A 827 30.66 49.59 40.81
CA THR A 827 29.75 48.81 41.68
C THR A 827 29.13 49.60 42.84
N ASN A 828 29.66 50.79 43.15
CA ASN A 828 29.18 51.64 44.24
C ASN A 828 28.53 52.90 43.64
N ASP A 829 27.26 53.13 43.96
CA ASP A 829 26.33 53.89 43.10
C ASP A 829 26.26 55.41 43.34
N THR A 830 27.10 55.97 44.21
CA THR A 830 27.15 57.42 44.47
C THR A 830 28.52 58.00 44.14
N ALA A 831 28.57 59.23 43.61
CA ALA A 831 29.83 59.92 43.29
C ALA A 831 30.73 60.10 44.53
N ALA A 832 30.15 60.11 45.73
CA ALA A 832 30.86 60.15 47.01
C ALA A 832 31.64 58.85 47.33
N THR A 833 31.31 57.72 46.70
CA THR A 833 31.94 56.42 46.98
C THR A 833 32.96 55.98 45.94
N ASN A 834 32.88 56.47 44.69
CA ASN A 834 33.87 56.20 43.65
C ASN A 834 34.20 57.46 42.83
N PRO A 835 35.43 58.00 42.94
CA PRO A 835 35.82 59.25 42.29
C PRO A 835 35.85 59.17 40.75
N HIS A 836 35.98 57.97 40.16
CA HIS A 836 35.98 57.77 38.71
C HIS A 836 34.59 57.88 38.07
N ARG A 837 33.49 57.89 38.85
CA ARG A 837 32.13 58.07 38.29
C ARG A 837 31.98 59.41 37.56
N ARG A 838 32.72 60.43 37.98
CA ARG A 838 32.68 61.80 37.44
C ARG A 838 33.21 61.89 36.00
N ILE A 839 34.14 61.00 35.67
CA ILE A 839 34.71 60.86 34.32
C ILE A 839 34.18 59.63 33.58
N LEU A 840 33.15 58.94 34.11
CA LEU A 840 32.60 57.72 33.51
C LEU A 840 32.20 57.91 32.03
N PRO A 841 31.51 59.00 31.60
CA PRO A 841 31.18 59.18 30.19
C PRO A 841 32.42 59.29 29.30
N LEU A 842 33.49 59.91 29.79
CA LEU A 842 34.75 60.05 29.06
C LEU A 842 35.52 58.72 28.99
N LEU A 843 35.53 57.95 30.08
CA LEU A 843 36.09 56.61 30.12
C LEU A 843 35.31 55.63 29.23
N GLN A 844 33.98 55.74 29.18
CA GLN A 844 33.11 54.94 28.33
C GLN A 844 33.30 55.28 26.84
N ASN A 845 33.53 56.56 26.50
CA ASN A 845 33.85 56.98 25.13
C ASN A 845 35.19 56.39 24.65
N LEU A 846 36.18 56.21 25.53
CA LEU A 846 37.45 55.56 25.20
C LEU A 846 37.28 54.09 24.79
N LEU A 847 36.31 53.41 25.41
CA LEU A 847 35.97 52.01 25.12
C LEU A 847 35.02 51.86 23.92
N THR A 848 34.54 52.96 23.35
CA THR A 848 33.66 52.93 22.18
C THR A 848 34.50 52.68 20.93
N THR A 849 34.30 51.52 20.32
CA THR A 849 34.95 51.12 19.07
C THR A 849 34.00 51.26 17.89
N GLY A 850 34.50 51.70 16.73
CA GLY A 850 33.75 51.61 15.48
C GLY A 850 33.51 50.15 15.08
N ALA A 851 32.51 49.89 14.24
CA ALA A 851 32.10 48.54 13.82
C ALA A 851 33.20 47.71 13.12
N THR A 852 34.30 48.36 12.70
CA THR A 852 35.45 47.76 11.99
C THR A 852 36.72 47.65 12.83
N ALA A 853 36.68 47.98 14.12
CA ALA A 853 37.86 47.92 14.98
C ALA A 853 38.33 46.48 15.20
N SER A 854 39.64 46.25 15.17
CA SER A 854 40.19 44.91 15.38
C SER A 854 40.18 44.52 16.87
N PRO A 855 40.16 43.21 17.19
CA PRO A 855 40.26 42.73 18.58
C PRO A 855 41.52 43.22 19.32
N MET A 856 42.57 43.55 18.56
CA MET A 856 43.84 44.03 19.10
C MET A 856 43.78 45.53 19.42
N GLU A 857 43.11 46.33 18.59
CA GLU A 857 42.85 47.75 18.88
C GLU A 857 41.98 47.89 20.13
N GLU A 858 40.96 47.04 20.27
CA GLU A 858 40.10 47.02 21.45
C GLU A 858 40.88 46.63 22.73
N ALA A 859 41.75 45.62 22.66
CA ALA A 859 42.60 45.24 23.78
C ALA A 859 43.52 46.41 24.21
N ARG A 860 44.11 47.15 23.26
CA ARG A 860 44.91 48.35 23.56
C ARG A 860 44.10 49.46 24.20
N LYS A 861 42.87 49.71 23.73
CA LYS A 861 41.97 50.69 24.36
C LYS A 861 41.61 50.27 25.78
N PHE A 862 41.40 48.98 26.03
CA PHE A 862 41.17 48.47 27.37
C PHE A 862 42.41 48.61 28.27
N GLU A 863 43.61 48.33 27.75
CA GLU A 863 44.87 48.58 28.47
C GLU A 863 45.03 50.06 28.83
N ASN A 864 44.80 50.96 27.87
CA ASN A 864 44.83 52.41 28.09
C ASN A 864 43.81 52.87 29.14
N LEU A 865 42.62 52.24 29.19
CA LEU A 865 41.63 52.51 30.24
C LEU A 865 42.22 52.22 31.61
N LEU A 866 42.81 51.03 31.79
CA LEU A 866 43.39 50.63 33.07
C LEU A 866 44.54 51.56 33.47
N ASP A 867 45.39 51.96 32.52
CA ASP A 867 46.48 52.91 32.77
C ASP A 867 45.93 54.29 33.20
N LEU A 868 44.93 54.82 32.50
CA LEU A 868 44.29 56.10 32.86
C LEU A 868 43.57 56.04 34.21
N MET A 869 42.94 54.91 34.56
CA MET A 869 42.36 54.72 35.88
C MET A 869 43.42 54.74 36.98
N THR A 870 44.61 54.17 36.75
CA THR A 870 45.71 54.29 37.73
C THR A 870 46.25 55.72 37.82
N ALA A 871 46.36 56.43 36.68
CA ALA A 871 46.94 57.77 36.63
C ALA A 871 46.02 58.85 37.22
N THR A 872 44.69 58.73 37.01
CA THR A 872 43.70 59.75 37.40
C THR A 872 43.16 59.58 38.82
N LEU A 873 43.27 58.38 39.41
CA LEU A 873 42.78 58.10 40.76
C LEU A 873 43.32 59.07 41.84
N PRO A 874 44.63 59.38 41.93
CA PRO A 874 45.17 60.29 42.95
C PRO A 874 44.71 61.74 42.76
N VAL A 875 44.49 62.17 41.51
CA VAL A 875 43.95 63.51 41.21
C VAL A 875 42.48 63.59 41.61
N LEU A 876 41.67 62.61 41.22
CA LEU A 876 40.23 62.62 41.48
C LEU A 876 39.90 62.43 42.97
N THR A 877 40.72 61.69 43.72
CA THR A 877 40.62 61.60 45.19
C THR A 877 40.93 62.94 45.86
N ALA A 878 41.98 63.66 45.43
CA ALA A 878 42.26 65.01 45.91
C ALA A 878 41.12 65.99 45.60
N ILE A 879 40.60 65.96 44.37
CA ILE A 879 39.44 66.77 43.96
C ILE A 879 38.22 66.45 44.84
N SER A 880 37.99 65.18 45.15
CA SER A 880 36.88 64.77 46.03
C SER A 880 37.07 65.29 47.47
N SER A 881 38.30 65.34 47.99
CA SER A 881 38.58 65.95 49.29
C SER A 881 38.41 67.47 49.30
N ILE A 882 38.76 68.16 48.21
CA ILE A 882 38.60 69.62 48.07
C ILE A 882 37.11 70.00 48.06
N GLU A 883 36.26 69.21 47.40
CA GLU A 883 34.81 69.41 47.41
C GLU A 883 34.17 69.05 48.75
N ALA A 884 34.66 68.03 49.44
CA ALA A 884 34.20 67.71 50.79
C ALA A 884 34.47 68.86 51.78
N ALA A 885 35.54 69.64 51.56
CA ALA A 885 35.86 70.84 52.33
C ALA A 885 35.04 72.09 51.93
N ASP A 886 34.37 72.09 50.77
CA ASP A 886 33.40 73.13 50.36
C ASP A 886 32.08 72.50 49.89
N PRO A 887 31.25 72.00 50.81
CA PRO A 887 29.96 71.40 50.46
C PRO A 887 28.98 72.39 49.82
N SER A 888 29.24 73.71 49.91
CA SER A 888 28.43 74.75 49.30
C SER A 888 28.73 74.99 47.82
N GLY A 889 29.90 74.55 47.33
CA GLY A 889 30.37 74.71 45.95
C GLY A 889 30.57 76.17 45.50
N LYS A 890 30.60 77.13 46.43
CA LYS A 890 30.71 78.57 46.14
C LYS A 890 32.15 79.06 46.06
N SER A 891 33.06 78.44 46.82
CA SER A 891 34.45 78.87 46.97
C SER A 891 35.42 78.09 46.06
N CYS A 892 35.05 76.90 45.59
CA CYS A 892 35.85 76.12 44.65
C CYS A 892 34.98 75.53 43.51
N LYS A 893 35.39 75.75 42.26
CA LYS A 893 34.79 75.15 41.05
C LYS A 893 35.77 74.20 40.38
N ILE A 894 35.31 72.98 40.10
CA ILE A 894 36.09 71.96 39.39
C ILE A 894 35.56 71.79 37.97
N GLY A 895 36.47 71.87 37.00
CA GLY A 895 36.20 71.65 35.59
C GLY A 895 36.98 70.45 35.05
N ILE A 896 36.29 69.53 34.38
CA ILE A 896 36.90 68.40 33.69
C ILE A 896 36.93 68.73 32.19
N ARG A 897 38.11 68.91 31.60
CA ARG A 897 38.26 69.23 30.16
C ARG A 897 38.47 67.97 29.34
N SER A 898 39.30 67.04 29.81
CA SER A 898 39.53 65.73 29.20
C SER A 898 39.99 64.72 30.27
N LEU A 899 40.21 63.45 29.91
CA LEU A 899 40.75 62.42 30.84
C LEU A 899 42.15 62.75 31.37
N VAL A 900 42.85 63.68 30.72
CA VAL A 900 44.23 64.07 31.02
C VAL A 900 44.35 65.54 31.37
N HIS A 901 43.25 66.29 31.48
CA HIS A 901 43.26 67.72 31.77
C HIS A 901 42.11 68.12 32.70
N PHE A 902 42.45 68.56 33.90
CA PHE A 902 41.54 69.03 34.95
C PHE A 902 41.81 70.49 35.30
N ARG A 903 40.78 71.20 35.77
CA ARG A 903 40.86 72.60 36.19
C ARG A 903 40.25 72.76 37.57
N VAL A 904 40.96 73.43 38.47
CA VAL A 904 40.48 73.77 39.82
C VAL A 904 40.53 75.29 39.97
N SER A 905 39.37 75.93 40.16
CA SER A 905 39.24 77.38 40.28
C SER A 905 38.74 77.76 41.68
N TYR A 906 39.56 78.44 42.45
CA TYR A 906 39.19 79.05 43.73
C TYR A 906 38.59 80.44 43.51
N LEU A 907 37.53 80.75 44.24
CA LEU A 907 36.74 81.98 44.14
C LEU A 907 36.64 82.64 45.52
N ALA A 908 36.35 83.94 45.55
CA ALA A 908 36.14 84.69 46.79
C ALA A 908 35.10 83.98 47.70
N PRO A 909 35.33 83.88 49.02
CA PRO A 909 36.30 84.63 49.83
C PRO A 909 37.73 84.04 49.87
N LEU A 910 38.01 82.94 49.17
CA LEU A 910 39.37 82.40 49.03
C LEU A 910 40.18 83.22 48.01
N ALA A 911 41.50 83.08 48.04
CA ALA A 911 42.38 83.68 47.04
C ALA A 911 41.95 83.23 45.63
N VAL A 912 41.56 84.20 44.78
CA VAL A 912 41.06 83.92 43.43
C VAL A 912 42.20 83.40 42.57
N MET A 913 42.21 82.09 42.32
CA MET A 913 43.24 81.45 41.51
C MET A 913 42.68 80.26 40.75
N THR A 914 43.17 80.04 39.52
CA THR A 914 42.78 78.89 38.71
C THR A 914 44.00 78.07 38.34
N LEU A 915 43.93 76.78 38.63
CA LEU A 915 44.97 75.79 38.37
C LEU A 915 44.56 74.90 37.21
N GLU A 916 45.51 74.67 36.30
CA GLU A 916 45.42 73.64 35.28
C GLU A 916 46.28 72.45 35.68
N ILE A 917 45.69 71.26 35.62
CA ILE A 917 46.31 69.99 36.00
C ILE A 917 46.29 69.10 34.76
N GLU A 918 47.45 68.89 34.15
CA GLU A 918 47.58 68.19 32.86
C GLU A 918 48.52 66.98 32.99
N LEU A 919 48.12 65.82 32.47
CA LEU A 919 48.97 64.62 32.41
C LEU A 919 49.84 64.70 31.16
N LYS A 920 51.16 64.66 31.35
CA LYS A 920 52.16 64.65 30.27
C LYS A 920 53.06 63.44 30.41
N ARG A 921 53.43 62.84 29.28
CA ARG A 921 54.41 61.76 29.26
C ARG A 921 55.79 62.33 28.93
N VAL A 922 56.70 62.30 29.89
CA VAL A 922 58.06 62.85 29.77
C VAL A 922 59.05 61.71 29.92
N LYS A 923 59.93 61.50 28.93
CA LYS A 923 60.95 60.42 28.90
C LYS A 923 60.39 59.01 29.23
N GLY A 924 59.13 58.74 28.86
CA GLY A 924 58.50 57.44 29.06
C GLY A 924 57.76 57.26 30.40
N THR A 925 57.83 58.23 31.31
CA THR A 925 57.09 58.25 32.59
C THR A 925 55.93 59.26 32.53
N ASP A 926 54.77 58.86 33.06
CA ASP A 926 53.59 59.72 33.16
C ASP A 926 53.71 60.63 34.39
N VAL A 927 53.64 61.94 34.16
CA VAL A 927 53.75 62.97 35.21
C VAL A 927 52.60 63.98 35.08
N TRP A 928 52.08 64.42 36.21
CA TRP A 928 51.08 65.48 36.31
C TRP A 928 51.77 66.84 36.41
N THR A 929 51.42 67.78 35.54
CA THR A 929 51.87 69.17 35.60
C THR A 929 50.75 70.06 36.11
N ILE A 930 51.01 70.81 37.18
CA ILE A 930 50.10 71.78 37.78
C ILE A 930 50.63 73.18 37.50
N THR A 931 49.85 74.01 36.80
CA THR A 931 50.23 75.37 36.42
C THR A 931 49.13 76.37 36.73
N LEU A 932 49.51 77.61 37.06
CA LEU A 932 48.56 78.70 37.27
C LEU A 932 48.10 79.29 35.93
N LEU A 933 46.79 79.43 35.74
CA LEU A 933 46.21 80.13 34.60
C LEU A 933 46.32 81.65 34.82
N LYS A 934 47.05 82.33 33.93
CA LYS A 934 47.39 83.77 34.05
C LYS A 934 46.43 84.71 33.31
N GLU A 935 45.41 84.16 32.63
CA GLU A 935 44.48 84.94 31.82
C GLU A 935 43.38 85.57 32.69
N GLY A 936 43.23 86.90 32.63
CA GLY A 936 42.10 87.63 33.22
C GLY A 936 42.18 87.95 34.71
N VAL A 937 43.38 87.95 35.32
CA VAL A 937 43.62 88.24 36.75
C VAL A 937 44.61 89.41 36.89
N ASP A 938 44.42 90.27 37.90
CA ASP A 938 45.30 91.40 38.18
C ASP A 938 46.73 90.94 38.56
N LYS A 939 47.75 91.71 38.16
CA LYS A 939 49.17 91.32 38.34
C LYS A 939 49.55 91.03 39.79
N GLU A 940 48.98 91.77 40.75
CA GLU A 940 49.21 91.58 42.18
C GLU A 940 48.62 90.26 42.71
N ASP A 941 47.45 89.86 42.21
CA ASP A 941 46.80 88.60 42.61
C ASP A 941 47.48 87.38 41.98
N VAL A 942 48.10 87.56 40.80
CA VAL A 942 48.96 86.53 40.19
C VAL A 942 50.22 86.29 41.02
N GLU A 943 50.88 87.34 41.54
CA GLU A 943 52.06 87.17 42.41
C GLU A 943 51.71 86.47 43.73
N LYS A 944 50.61 86.86 44.38
CA LYS A 944 50.10 86.17 45.59
C LYS A 944 49.80 84.70 45.32
N SER A 945 49.18 84.40 44.17
CA SER A 945 48.85 83.02 43.76
C SER A 945 50.10 82.18 43.48
N LEU A 946 51.15 82.76 42.90
CA LEU A 946 52.44 82.08 42.67
C LEU A 946 53.16 81.78 43.99
N ASP A 947 53.09 82.68 44.97
CA ASP A 947 53.69 82.46 46.28
C ASP A 947 52.93 81.40 47.09
N LEU A 948 51.60 81.32 46.95
CA LEU A 948 50.78 80.23 47.51
C LEU A 948 51.12 78.88 46.84
N LEU A 949 51.31 78.86 45.52
CA LEU A 949 51.75 77.67 44.78
C LEU A 949 53.13 77.20 45.26
N GLU A 950 54.08 78.13 45.46
CA GLU A 950 55.43 77.83 45.94
C GLU A 950 55.44 77.27 47.38
N LYS A 951 54.58 77.79 48.26
CA LYS A 951 54.40 77.28 49.62
C LYS A 951 53.81 75.87 49.65
N ALA A 952 52.89 75.56 48.73
CA ALA A 952 52.19 74.27 48.69
C ALA A 952 53.10 73.08 48.34
N TRP A 953 54.08 73.25 47.45
CA TRP A 953 54.97 72.16 47.04
C TRP A 953 56.25 72.01 47.88
N LYS A 954 56.66 73.05 48.64
CA LYS A 954 57.82 73.01 49.56
C LYS A 954 57.56 72.30 50.90
N GLY A 955 56.44 71.59 51.05
CA GLY A 955 56.10 70.82 52.25
C GLY A 955 57.05 69.64 52.51
N LYS A 956 57.24 69.27 53.78
CA LYS A 956 58.10 68.13 54.19
C LYS A 956 57.64 66.82 53.54
N GLY A 957 58.56 66.11 52.87
CA GLY A 957 58.36 64.75 52.34
C GLY A 957 57.81 64.64 50.91
N LEU A 958 57.67 65.74 50.17
CA LEU A 958 57.16 65.74 48.79
C LEU A 958 58.24 65.36 47.75
N GLU A 959 59.52 65.67 48.00
CA GLU A 959 60.63 65.30 47.10
C GLU A 959 60.84 63.79 47.00
N GLU A 960 60.62 63.06 48.10
CA GLU A 960 60.69 61.59 48.16
C GLU A 960 59.56 60.90 47.36
N LYS A 961 58.50 61.64 47.02
CA LYS A 961 57.34 61.16 46.24
C LYS A 961 57.36 61.63 44.78
N GLY A 962 58.53 62.02 44.27
CA GLY A 962 58.71 62.39 42.87
C GLY A 962 58.09 63.73 42.48
N VAL A 963 57.89 64.64 43.44
CA VAL A 963 57.38 66.00 43.18
C VAL A 963 58.55 66.96 43.00
N LYS A 964 58.56 67.70 41.90
CA LYS A 964 59.54 68.76 41.60
C LYS A 964 58.79 70.00 41.15
N GLY A 965 58.98 71.12 41.85
CA GLY A 965 58.32 72.38 41.53
C GLY A 965 59.29 73.51 41.18
N PHE A 966 58.77 74.48 40.45
CA PHE A 966 59.32 75.82 40.29
C PHE A 966 58.24 76.83 40.72
N ARG A 967 58.60 78.11 40.88
CA ARG A 967 57.64 79.16 41.28
C ARG A 967 56.40 79.24 40.39
N SER A 968 56.50 78.87 39.10
CA SER A 968 55.42 78.95 38.12
C SER A 968 54.66 77.65 37.84
N GLY A 969 55.06 76.52 38.44
CA GLY A 969 54.42 75.23 38.18
C GLY A 969 55.06 74.06 38.90
N VAL A 970 54.27 73.01 39.11
CA VAL A 970 54.68 71.78 39.83
C VAL A 970 54.56 70.59 38.89
N VAL A 971 55.58 69.73 38.87
CA VAL A 971 55.54 68.43 38.20
C VAL A 971 55.54 67.35 39.28
N ALA A 972 54.54 66.48 39.27
CA ALA A 972 54.39 65.40 40.23
C ALA A 972 54.27 64.05 39.51
N GLU A 973 55.01 63.06 39.98
CA GLU A 973 54.72 61.67 39.63
C GLU A 973 53.31 61.28 40.11
N VAL A 974 52.71 60.25 39.50
CA VAL A 974 51.32 59.82 39.72
C VAL A 974 50.98 59.66 41.21
N GLN A 975 51.89 59.14 42.02
CA GLN A 975 51.66 58.94 43.46
C GLN A 975 51.77 60.22 44.30
N GLY A 976 52.54 61.22 43.85
CA GLY A 976 52.80 62.46 44.58
C GLY A 976 51.73 63.54 44.37
N VAL A 977 51.00 63.51 43.25
CA VAL A 977 50.06 64.58 42.85
C VAL A 977 48.92 64.82 43.85
N GLN A 978 48.40 63.75 44.47
CA GLN A 978 47.30 63.87 45.44
C GLN A 978 47.70 64.76 46.62
N GLN A 979 48.91 64.55 47.14
CA GLN A 979 49.39 65.24 48.33
C GLN A 979 49.75 66.71 48.03
N VAL A 980 50.20 67.00 46.82
CA VAL A 980 50.40 68.38 46.34
C VAL A 980 49.07 69.14 46.26
N LEU A 981 48.03 68.52 45.69
CA LEU A 981 46.71 69.14 45.54
C LEU A 981 46.03 69.38 46.90
N VAL A 982 46.13 68.44 47.83
CA VAL A 982 45.59 68.58 49.20
C VAL A 982 46.35 69.66 49.98
N ASN A 983 47.69 69.67 49.93
CA ASN A 983 48.49 70.71 50.59
C ASN A 983 48.19 72.10 50.00
N MET A 984 47.94 72.18 48.70
CA MET A 984 47.59 73.44 48.05
C MET A 984 46.22 73.96 48.49
N ASP A 985 45.21 73.09 48.61
CA ASP A 985 43.90 73.47 49.15
C ASP A 985 44.02 73.96 50.60
N GLN A 986 44.83 73.30 51.44
CA GLN A 986 45.12 73.75 52.81
C GLN A 986 45.78 75.13 52.86
N VAL A 987 46.77 75.39 52.01
CA VAL A 987 47.48 76.67 51.95
C VAL A 987 46.55 77.80 51.48
N VAL A 988 45.67 77.54 50.51
CA VAL A 988 44.71 78.53 49.99
C VAL A 988 43.63 78.85 51.02
N ARG A 989 43.13 77.85 51.77
CA ARG A 989 42.13 78.05 52.82
C ARG A 989 42.71 78.67 54.09
N GLY A 990 43.96 78.37 54.43
CA GLY A 990 44.65 78.94 55.60
C GLY A 990 45.12 80.39 55.42
N GLY A 991 45.32 80.84 54.18
CA GLY A 991 45.77 82.21 53.88
C GLY A 991 44.69 83.29 53.95
N GLY A 992 43.42 82.94 54.20
CA GLY A 992 42.27 83.86 54.16
C GLY A 992 41.88 84.52 55.49
N ALA A 993 42.64 84.35 56.58
CA ALA A 993 42.32 84.92 57.89
C ALA A 993 43.34 85.99 58.31
N GLU A 994 43.03 87.27 58.06
CA GLU A 994 43.67 88.39 58.76
C GLU A 994 42.65 89.14 59.64
N GLN A 995 42.96 89.14 60.94
CA GLN A 995 42.64 90.09 62.04
C GLN A 995 41.18 90.42 62.42
N GLY A 996 40.82 90.02 63.65
CA GLY A 996 39.66 90.50 64.38
C GLY A 996 39.54 89.93 65.79
N ASP A 997 40.28 90.53 66.72
CA ASP A 997 39.98 90.83 68.13
C ASP A 997 39.50 89.75 69.14
N GLU A 998 39.84 90.02 70.40
CA GLU A 998 39.78 89.19 71.60
C GLU A 998 38.40 88.58 71.97
N GLY A 999 38.41 87.40 72.64
CA GLY A 999 37.42 87.11 73.68
C GLY A 999 36.82 85.71 73.76
N ARG A 1000 37.38 84.92 74.70
CA ARG A 1000 36.74 83.86 75.53
C ARG A 1000 36.33 82.51 74.92
N GLU A 1001 37.05 81.50 75.41
CA GLU A 1001 36.65 80.14 75.81
C GLU A 1001 35.15 79.79 75.71
N ILE A 1002 34.84 78.66 75.08
CA ILE A 1002 34.13 77.54 75.72
C ILE A 1002 34.72 76.21 75.20
N ILE A 1003 35.26 75.43 76.14
CA ILE A 1003 35.59 74.01 76.02
C ILE A 1003 34.28 73.20 76.05
N LEU A 1004 34.13 72.19 75.19
CA LEU A 1004 33.48 70.94 75.58
C LEU A 1004 33.91 69.79 74.65
N LEU A 1005 34.50 68.79 75.29
CA LEU A 1005 34.76 67.45 74.78
C LEU A 1005 33.43 66.73 74.49
N ASP A 1006 33.32 66.11 73.32
CA ASP A 1006 33.40 64.65 73.12
C ASP A 1006 33.59 64.32 71.62
#